data_AF-A0A2N1U2N9-F1
#
_entry.id   AF-A0A2N1U2N9-F1
#
_cell.length_a   1.000
_cell.length_b   1.000
_cell.length_c   1.000
_cell.angle_alpha   90.00
_cell.angle_beta   90.00
_cell.angle_gamma   90.00
#
_symmetry.space_group_name_H-M   'P 1'
#
loop_
_entity.id
_entity.type
_entity.pdbx_description
1 polymer ?
#
loop_
_entity_poly.entity_id
_entity_poly.type
_entity_poly.pdbx_seq_one_letter_code
_entity_poly.pdbx_strand_id
1 'polypeptide(L)'
;MKQNCMKSFCLIAIIVFSTFGQAWAAEGLQAVIKTTTGNTITVTSIAPDGRIEFTPEGGTKTKVLFKDIASIEWSSDPREHTITTHDGKVQKVTRAWIFAGNSAYMSFTGTDQNGEDANGTISGSDIASIVFSKAAATPAQSETKAAETAAAEPAKTASTPAANQTASTPAADLTARPKTPSKRLPTGNLDYCYDQITEFDKNIDVIIDKYNRFKSQGKLYEPCKARGSLDSWNWLSLQIEIQWLFSDIIGYYYSALQDGWETTDPDVTPLHEKIRNAFKKAEQVGYWTCADTAEKPDAARPEFFKNWDKIRLNAFEAMILTTQMNNAQQGQELMEDVKSRLASAEKYFAQEGAEPHPALLRLKTEVARLESECESAFKSVGNAKDAAYAAWEALRAERQRLNDIMYKIENGQIHPNDHESFIEELEKFEKTESAVMREKIEALGKTCGNNLENLEAAMEALLGKNPSGWDWSAEVKHFDKISKAISPLRQSVGEDIAGIAERDLNGMSSFDEAIRPTMFEKLKTLVQLGLRYDPHNSALIELAPRVEEATAGDAAAVQKQIAERQWPGDHKGFSGPGTPAELNQAALDYFNSTCKPTEKALKACIVEPDWYCFKRNIFGQPIQWALTFWVAVDVEGETSSDIVYAWSISFLTEENVGVEKAPPFKLAAFNIKQKMKRANVPGL
;
A
#
# COMPACT_ATOMS: atom_id res chain seq x y z
N MET A 1 -38.61 13.79 37.67
CA MET A 1 -37.93 12.47 37.74
C MET A 1 -36.67 12.57 36.91
N LYS A 2 -35.56 13.06 37.49
CA LYS A 2 -34.40 12.29 38.02
C LYS A 2 -33.85 11.32 36.97
N GLN A 3 -32.84 11.75 36.21
CA GLN A 3 -31.40 11.53 36.46
C GLN A 3 -30.97 10.10 36.09
N ASN A 4 -30.27 9.95 34.96
CA ASN A 4 -29.00 9.22 34.90
C ASN A 4 -28.18 9.72 33.71
N CYS A 5 -27.13 10.45 34.09
CA CYS A 5 -26.15 11.13 33.26
C CYS A 5 -24.85 10.32 33.31
N MET A 6 -24.10 10.30 32.21
CA MET A 6 -22.66 10.07 32.10
C MET A 6 -22.07 8.82 32.78
N LYS A 7 -21.59 7.88 31.96
CA LYS A 7 -20.30 7.19 32.16
C LYS A 7 -19.88 6.48 30.87
N SER A 8 -18.57 6.46 30.64
CA SER A 8 -17.81 5.73 29.61
C SER A 8 -17.50 6.49 28.31
N PHE A 9 -16.63 7.50 28.46
CA PHE A 9 -15.65 7.89 27.44
C PHE A 9 -14.26 7.43 27.90
N CYS A 10 -13.41 7.09 26.92
CA CYS A 10 -11.95 6.86 26.99
C CYS A 10 -11.45 5.50 27.50
N LEU A 11 -11.25 4.58 26.56
CA LEU A 11 -10.25 3.51 26.67
C LEU A 11 -9.54 3.36 25.31
N ILE A 12 -8.66 4.33 25.03
CA ILE A 12 -7.64 4.21 23.98
C ILE A 12 -6.50 3.41 24.62
N ALA A 13 -6.32 2.18 24.17
CA ALA A 13 -5.14 1.39 24.46
C ALA A 13 -3.96 1.95 23.67
N ILE A 14 -3.17 2.80 24.31
CA ILE A 14 -1.83 3.17 23.85
C ILE A 14 -0.90 1.99 24.22
N ILE A 15 -0.44 1.27 23.19
CA ILE A 15 0.68 0.34 23.31
C ILE A 15 1.94 1.19 23.51
N VAL A 16 2.37 1.32 24.76
CA VAL A 16 3.67 1.85 25.13
C VAL A 16 4.70 0.74 24.90
N PHE A 17 5.35 0.75 23.75
CA PHE A 17 6.64 0.07 23.60
C PHE A 17 7.70 0.86 24.37
N SER A 18 8.05 0.34 25.54
CA SER A 18 9.37 0.32 26.16
C SER A 18 10.42 1.31 25.60
N THR A 19 10.43 2.52 26.14
CA THR A 19 11.64 3.35 26.21
C THR A 19 12.59 2.76 27.26
N PHE A 20 13.43 1.83 26.83
CA PHE A 20 14.64 1.50 27.59
C PHE A 20 15.63 2.66 27.47
N GLY A 21 15.88 3.33 28.59
CA GLY A 21 17.14 4.02 28.87
C GLY A 21 17.28 5.45 28.34
N GLN A 22 16.60 6.42 28.96
CA GLN A 22 17.30 7.66 29.31
C GLN A 22 18.26 7.33 30.47
N ALA A 23 19.34 6.65 30.12
CA ALA A 23 20.55 6.71 30.91
C ALA A 23 21.08 8.14 30.78
N TRP A 24 21.39 8.76 31.90
CA TRP A 24 22.24 9.94 32.06
C TRP A 24 23.13 10.13 30.83
N ALA A 25 22.95 11.23 30.11
CA ALA A 25 23.90 11.63 29.08
C ALA A 25 25.23 11.92 29.77
N ALA A 26 26.03 10.87 29.99
CA ALA A 26 27.44 11.03 30.26
C ALA A 26 27.97 11.81 29.06
N GLU A 27 28.51 12.99 29.31
CA GLU A 27 29.15 13.81 28.28
C GLU A 27 30.09 12.90 27.48
N GLY A 28 29.77 12.68 26.20
CA GLY A 28 30.57 11.83 25.34
C GLY A 28 31.98 12.40 25.23
N LEU A 29 32.96 11.51 25.12
CA LEU A 29 34.35 11.95 24.96
C LEU A 29 34.51 12.58 23.57
N GLN A 30 35.11 13.77 23.53
CA GLN A 30 35.52 14.38 22.27
C GLN A 30 36.91 13.87 21.89
N ALA A 31 37.15 13.66 20.60
CA ALA A 31 38.44 13.18 20.11
C ALA A 31 38.72 13.66 18.68
N VAL A 32 39.97 13.56 18.26
CA VAL A 32 40.37 13.65 16.85
C VAL A 32 40.91 12.29 16.43
N ILE A 33 40.27 11.69 15.42
CA ILE A 33 40.68 10.39 14.87
C ILE A 33 41.39 10.65 13.54
N LYS A 34 42.56 10.04 13.36
CA LYS A 34 43.17 9.88 12.04
C LYS A 34 43.02 8.45 11.59
N THR A 35 42.55 8.27 10.37
CA THR A 35 42.39 6.95 9.75
C THR A 35 43.69 6.47 9.13
N THR A 36 43.82 5.17 8.90
CA THR A 36 44.95 4.57 8.17
C THR A 36 45.02 5.03 6.70
N THR A 37 43.92 5.53 6.14
CA THR A 37 43.86 6.15 4.80
C THR A 37 44.22 7.65 4.81
N GLY A 38 44.55 8.22 5.97
CA GLY A 38 44.99 9.62 6.11
C GLY A 38 43.87 10.64 6.35
N ASN A 39 42.60 10.23 6.38
CA ASN A 39 41.48 11.14 6.70
C ASN A 39 41.47 11.50 8.19
N THR A 40 41.16 12.77 8.49
CA THR A 40 40.96 13.25 9.87
C THR A 40 39.48 13.43 10.15
N ILE A 41 39.03 12.96 11.32
CA ILE A 41 37.65 13.06 11.79
C ILE A 41 37.67 13.77 13.15
N THR A 42 36.91 14.87 13.26
CA THR A 42 36.70 15.58 14.53
C THR A 42 35.44 15.03 15.19
N VAL A 43 35.63 14.31 16.29
CA VAL A 43 34.56 13.59 16.98
C VAL A 43 34.03 14.42 18.13
N THR A 44 32.72 14.67 18.10
CA THR A 44 31.99 15.46 19.10
C THR A 44 31.42 14.59 20.22
N SER A 45 31.27 13.28 20.02
CA SER A 45 30.84 12.33 21.04
C SER A 45 31.27 10.89 20.73
N ILE A 46 31.95 10.24 21.68
CA ILE A 46 32.24 8.79 21.74
C ILE A 46 31.78 8.26 23.08
N ALA A 47 31.27 7.03 23.10
CA ALA A 47 30.88 6.34 24.32
C ALA A 47 32.07 6.25 25.31
N PRO A 48 31.91 6.69 26.58
CA PRO A 48 33.00 6.73 27.56
C PRO A 48 33.47 5.35 28.05
N ASP A 49 32.72 4.28 27.74
CA ASP A 49 33.05 2.89 28.03
C ASP A 49 33.93 2.22 26.95
N GLY A 50 34.32 2.99 25.92
CA GLY A 50 35.34 2.56 24.96
C GLY A 50 36.67 2.25 25.65
N ARG A 51 37.41 1.31 25.08
CA ARG A 51 38.63 0.77 25.69
C ARG A 51 39.58 0.17 24.66
N ILE A 52 40.85 0.10 25.02
CA ILE A 52 41.84 -0.73 24.34
C ILE A 52 42.13 -1.96 25.21
N GLU A 53 42.02 -3.15 24.62
CA GLU A 53 42.34 -4.41 25.29
C GLU A 53 43.57 -5.05 24.65
N PHE A 54 44.49 -5.55 25.48
CA PHE A 54 45.67 -6.28 25.03
C PHE A 54 46.04 -7.37 26.03
N THR A 55 46.79 -8.37 25.58
CA THR A 55 47.29 -9.45 26.46
C THR A 55 48.82 -9.43 26.41
N PRO A 56 49.50 -9.03 27.49
CA PRO A 56 50.96 -9.10 27.57
C PRO A 56 51.44 -10.54 27.38
N GLU A 57 52.66 -10.72 26.91
CA GLU A 57 53.27 -12.05 26.78
C GLU A 57 53.31 -12.75 28.16
N GLY A 58 52.66 -13.91 28.27
CA GLY A 58 52.52 -14.66 29.52
C GLY A 58 51.55 -14.05 30.56
N GLY A 59 50.81 -12.99 30.21
CA GLY A 59 49.92 -12.26 31.12
C GLY A 59 48.42 -12.52 30.90
N THR A 60 47.60 -11.94 31.78
CA THR A 60 46.15 -11.88 31.63
C THR A 60 45.74 -10.67 30.78
N LYS A 61 44.55 -10.72 30.19
CA LYS A 61 43.98 -9.63 29.38
C LYS A 61 43.85 -8.33 30.21
N THR A 62 44.52 -7.27 29.76
CA THR A 62 44.49 -5.93 30.36
C THR A 62 43.56 -5.02 29.55
N LYS A 63 42.85 -4.11 30.24
CA LYS A 63 41.95 -3.14 29.63
C LYS A 63 42.31 -1.73 30.09
N VAL A 64 42.37 -0.77 29.16
CA VAL A 64 42.53 0.66 29.46
C VAL A 64 41.35 1.41 28.85
N LEU A 65 40.61 2.15 29.65
CA LEU A 65 39.39 2.86 29.22
C LEU A 65 39.73 4.19 28.54
N PHE A 66 38.95 4.60 27.56
CA PHE A 66 39.17 5.85 26.81
C PHE A 66 39.20 7.08 27.71
N LYS A 67 38.37 7.11 28.76
CA LYS A 67 38.36 8.22 29.73
C LYS A 67 39.70 8.42 30.47
N ASP A 68 40.59 7.43 30.44
CA ASP A 68 41.90 7.47 31.09
C ASP A 68 43.04 7.72 30.08
N ILE A 69 42.72 7.77 28.78
CA ILE A 69 43.68 7.84 27.67
C ILE A 69 43.69 9.25 27.07
N ALA A 70 44.88 9.84 26.97
CA ALA A 70 45.11 11.08 26.23
C ALA A 70 45.27 10.83 24.73
N SER A 71 46.04 9.80 24.34
CA SER A 71 46.20 9.45 22.93
C SER A 71 46.49 7.96 22.72
N ILE A 72 46.13 7.48 21.52
CA ILE A 72 46.49 6.17 20.99
C ILE A 72 47.13 6.42 19.62
N GLU A 73 48.31 5.88 19.39
CA GLU A 73 49.01 5.94 18.10
C GLU A 73 49.33 4.53 17.63
N TRP A 74 49.05 4.23 16.36
CA TRP A 74 49.35 2.94 15.74
C TRP A 74 50.56 3.05 14.82
N SER A 75 51.51 2.13 14.99
CA SER A 75 52.60 1.89 14.05
C SER A 75 52.36 0.58 13.31
N SER A 76 52.58 0.58 11.99
CA SER A 76 52.45 -0.61 11.15
C SER A 76 53.69 -1.52 11.23
N ASP A 77 54.84 -0.99 11.62
CA ASP A 77 56.10 -1.71 11.74
C ASP A 77 56.95 -1.20 12.94
N PRO A 78 57.04 -1.96 14.05
CA PRO A 78 56.25 -3.16 14.35
C PRO A 78 54.77 -2.80 14.58
N ARG A 79 53.84 -3.77 14.37
CA ARG A 79 52.40 -3.62 14.65
C ARG A 79 52.13 -3.36 16.14
N GLU A 80 52.30 -2.11 16.55
CA GLU A 80 52.34 -1.65 17.94
C GLU A 80 51.39 -0.46 18.12
N HIS A 81 50.71 -0.42 19.27
CA HIS A 81 49.97 0.76 19.71
C HIS A 81 50.74 1.42 20.84
N THR A 82 50.94 2.73 20.75
CA THR A 82 51.45 3.57 21.83
C THR A 82 50.27 4.27 22.49
N ILE A 83 50.01 3.93 23.75
CA ILE A 83 48.93 4.48 24.57
C ILE A 83 49.55 5.50 25.52
N THR A 84 49.09 6.75 25.48
CA THR A 84 49.46 7.79 26.45
C THR A 84 48.25 8.09 27.32
N THR A 85 48.35 7.94 28.63
CA THR A 85 47.27 8.27 29.58
C THR A 85 47.26 9.75 29.95
N HIS A 86 46.17 10.25 30.52
CA HIS A 86 46.05 11.66 30.91
C HIS A 86 47.06 12.11 32.00
N ASP A 87 47.64 11.17 32.76
CA ASP A 87 48.73 11.42 33.72
C ASP A 87 50.13 11.37 33.07
N GLY A 88 50.20 11.21 31.75
CA GLY A 88 51.45 11.25 30.98
C GLY A 88 52.21 9.93 30.92
N LYS A 89 51.66 8.82 31.44
CA LYS A 89 52.31 7.50 31.27
C LYS A 89 52.15 7.02 29.84
N VAL A 90 53.24 6.51 29.28
CA VAL A 90 53.30 5.96 27.93
C VAL A 90 53.48 4.46 28.01
N GLN A 91 52.63 3.71 27.31
CA GLN A 91 52.70 2.25 27.22
C GLN A 91 52.66 1.80 25.76
N LYS A 92 53.64 0.98 25.37
CA LYS A 92 53.69 0.32 24.06
C LYS A 92 53.13 -1.08 24.17
N VAL A 93 52.18 -1.43 23.31
CA VAL A 93 51.49 -2.72 23.33
C VAL A 93 51.37 -3.33 21.94
N THR A 94 51.60 -4.63 21.83
CA THR A 94 51.36 -5.41 20.61
C THR A 94 50.06 -6.22 20.78
N ARG A 95 49.42 -6.60 19.66
CA ARG A 95 48.17 -7.39 19.65
C ARG A 95 47.00 -6.72 20.42
N ALA A 96 46.94 -5.40 20.39
CA ALA A 96 45.85 -4.65 21.01
C ALA A 96 44.64 -4.53 20.08
N TRP A 97 43.46 -4.46 20.68
CA TRP A 97 42.17 -4.27 20.00
C TRP A 97 41.43 -3.09 20.62
N ILE A 98 40.91 -2.19 19.79
CA ILE A 98 40.14 -1.02 20.20
C ILE A 98 38.65 -1.37 20.12
N PHE A 99 37.92 -1.16 21.23
CA PHE A 99 36.49 -1.45 21.35
C PHE A 99 35.71 -0.19 21.77
N ALA A 100 34.45 -0.09 21.35
CA ALA A 100 33.45 0.80 21.95
C ALA A 100 32.30 -0.04 22.50
N GLY A 101 32.07 0.00 23.82
CA GLY A 101 31.12 -0.88 24.48
C GLY A 101 31.36 -2.38 24.19
N ASN A 102 30.32 -3.09 23.74
CA ASN A 102 30.40 -4.52 23.39
C ASN A 102 30.67 -4.80 21.90
N SER A 103 30.94 -3.75 21.10
CA SER A 103 31.15 -3.87 19.65
C SER A 103 32.64 -3.81 19.28
N ALA A 104 33.02 -4.54 18.22
CA ALA A 104 34.32 -4.41 17.55
C ALA A 104 34.41 -3.13 16.67
N TYR A 105 33.30 -2.40 16.55
CA TYR A 105 33.21 -1.13 15.85
C TYR A 105 32.97 0.01 16.85
N MET A 106 33.67 1.12 16.65
CA MET A 106 33.48 2.33 17.41
C MET A 106 32.45 3.23 16.75
N SER A 107 31.29 3.39 17.38
CA SER A 107 30.29 4.37 16.97
C SER A 107 30.69 5.77 17.47
N PHE A 108 30.54 6.76 16.61
CA PHE A 108 30.87 8.15 16.94
C PHE A 108 29.95 9.13 16.20
N THR A 109 29.85 10.35 16.74
CA THR A 109 29.29 11.51 16.02
C THR A 109 30.39 12.54 15.77
N GLY A 110 30.49 13.09 14.56
CA GLY A 110 31.58 14.00 14.23
C GLY A 110 31.54 14.51 12.80
N THR A 111 32.53 15.32 12.45
CA THR A 111 32.72 15.85 11.10
C THR A 111 34.04 15.39 10.51
N ASP A 112 34.08 15.21 9.19
CA ASP A 112 35.32 14.93 8.48
C ASP A 112 36.20 16.20 8.39
N GLN A 113 37.35 16.07 7.71
CA GLN A 113 38.30 17.16 7.49
C GLN A 113 37.76 18.31 6.62
N ASN A 114 36.66 18.11 5.89
CA ASN A 114 35.98 19.12 5.09
C ASN A 114 34.83 19.80 5.86
N GLY A 115 34.53 19.32 7.08
CA GLY A 115 33.40 19.80 7.87
C GLY A 115 32.06 19.14 7.51
N GLU A 116 32.08 18.08 6.70
CA GLU A 116 30.90 17.29 6.36
C GLU A 116 30.56 16.30 7.49
N ASP A 117 29.28 15.93 7.60
CA ASP A 117 28.82 14.97 8.60
C ASP A 117 29.48 13.59 8.37
N ALA A 118 30.16 13.08 9.39
CA ALA A 118 30.87 11.81 9.37
C ALA A 118 30.32 10.81 10.40
N ASN A 119 29.10 11.04 10.91
CA ASN A 119 28.44 10.14 11.85
C ASN A 119 28.47 8.68 11.35
N GLY A 120 28.93 7.75 12.18
CA GLY A 120 29.05 6.36 11.75
C GLY A 120 29.82 5.47 12.70
N THR A 121 30.31 4.36 12.14
CA THR A 121 31.10 3.34 12.84
C THR A 121 32.46 3.16 12.16
N ILE A 122 33.53 3.12 12.95
CA ILE A 122 34.89 2.84 12.45
C ILE A 122 35.46 1.58 13.12
N SER A 123 36.15 0.73 12.35
CA SER A 123 36.82 -0.45 12.90
C SER A 123 38.17 -0.07 13.53
N GLY A 124 38.61 -0.81 14.55
CA GLY A 124 39.91 -0.56 15.17
C GLY A 124 41.10 -0.62 14.19
N SER A 125 41.01 -1.42 13.11
CA SER A 125 42.04 -1.52 12.08
C SER A 125 42.13 -0.31 11.14
N ASP A 126 41.09 0.52 11.10
CA ASP A 126 41.04 1.72 10.25
C ASP A 126 41.58 2.96 10.98
N ILE A 127 41.98 2.82 12.25
CA ILE A 127 42.43 3.92 13.12
C ILE A 127 43.95 3.96 13.15
N ALA A 128 44.54 5.05 12.64
CA ALA A 128 45.97 5.34 12.77
C ALA A 128 46.29 6.04 14.09
N SER A 129 45.43 6.96 14.54
CA SER A 129 45.58 7.59 15.86
C SER A 129 44.26 8.13 16.41
N ILE A 130 44.15 8.19 17.73
CA ILE A 130 43.07 8.91 18.44
C ILE A 130 43.73 9.87 19.43
N VAL A 131 43.29 11.12 19.46
CA VAL A 131 43.67 12.09 20.49
C VAL A 131 42.40 12.55 21.20
N PHE A 132 42.28 12.24 22.49
CA PHE A 132 41.11 12.60 23.29
C PHE A 132 41.26 14.01 23.88
N SER A 133 40.20 14.80 23.81
CA SER A 133 40.12 16.09 24.50
C SER A 133 40.02 15.84 26.00
N LYS A 134 40.81 16.57 26.79
CA LYS A 134 40.74 16.51 28.26
C LYS A 134 39.34 16.95 28.71
N ALA A 135 38.54 16.03 29.24
CA ALA A 135 37.25 16.35 29.83
C ALA A 135 37.43 17.40 30.95
N ALA A 136 36.58 18.42 30.98
CA ALA A 136 36.59 19.41 32.05
C ALA A 136 36.32 18.70 33.38
N ALA A 137 37.21 18.86 34.37
CA ALA A 137 37.05 18.19 35.65
C ALA A 137 35.75 18.64 36.33
N THR A 138 34.76 17.75 36.41
CA THR A 138 33.54 17.94 37.19
C THR A 138 33.90 18.03 38.69
N PRO A 139 33.31 18.96 39.48
CA PRO A 139 33.66 19.12 40.90
C PRO A 139 33.37 17.85 41.71
N ALA A 140 34.29 17.50 42.61
CA ALA A 140 34.19 16.34 43.48
C ALA A 140 32.92 16.38 44.34
N GLN A 141 32.08 15.35 44.21
CA GLN A 141 30.94 15.11 45.07
C GLN A 141 31.37 14.23 46.26
N SER A 142 31.00 14.68 47.45
CA SER A 142 31.45 14.24 48.77
C SER A 142 31.27 12.73 49.03
N GLU A 143 32.36 12.05 49.39
CA GLU A 143 32.35 10.68 49.90
C GLU A 143 31.67 10.62 51.28
N THR A 144 30.70 9.70 51.42
CA THR A 144 30.19 9.26 52.72
C THR A 144 30.87 7.94 53.09
N LYS A 145 31.32 7.89 54.34
CA LYS A 145 32.20 6.88 54.96
C LYS A 145 31.45 5.65 55.49
N ALA A 146 32.19 4.54 55.56
CA ALA A 146 32.02 3.29 56.35
C ALA A 146 31.22 2.15 55.67
N ALA A 147 31.60 0.87 55.77
CA ALA A 147 32.43 0.21 56.77
C ALA A 147 33.18 -1.03 56.23
N GLU A 148 34.28 -1.36 56.92
CA GLU A 148 35.08 -2.58 56.85
C GLU A 148 34.27 -3.86 57.16
N THR A 149 34.65 -4.99 56.55
CA THR A 149 34.87 -6.23 57.31
C THR A 149 35.88 -7.13 56.59
N ALA A 150 36.85 -7.61 57.37
CA ALA A 150 37.94 -8.50 57.01
C ALA A 150 37.57 -10.00 57.09
N ALA A 151 38.34 -10.85 56.38
CA ALA A 151 38.85 -12.18 56.79
C ALA A 151 39.20 -12.97 55.51
N ALA A 152 40.48 -13.19 55.18
CA ALA A 152 41.41 -14.18 55.72
C ALA A 152 41.35 -15.55 55.01
N GLU A 153 42.48 -15.87 54.38
CA GLU A 153 42.96 -17.18 53.91
C GLU A 153 42.98 -18.23 55.05
N PRO A 154 43.08 -19.55 54.76
CA PRO A 154 44.43 -20.13 54.70
C PRO A 154 44.62 -21.34 53.78
N ALA A 155 45.88 -21.78 53.78
CA ALA A 155 46.57 -22.69 52.88
C ALA A 155 46.59 -24.19 53.26
N LYS A 156 46.97 -24.99 52.24
CA LYS A 156 47.87 -26.17 52.20
C LYS A 156 47.67 -27.41 53.10
N THR A 157 47.81 -28.58 52.43
CA THR A 157 48.62 -29.82 52.69
C THR A 157 47.82 -31.05 52.24
N ALA A 158 48.32 -32.25 51.87
CA ALA A 158 49.56 -32.85 51.36
C ALA A 158 49.26 -34.37 51.16
N SER A 159 49.84 -35.03 50.14
CA SER A 159 50.31 -36.46 50.04
C SER A 159 49.52 -37.63 50.73
N THR A 160 49.22 -38.81 50.15
CA THR A 160 50.03 -39.91 49.52
C THR A 160 49.09 -41.15 49.24
N PRO A 161 49.52 -42.39 48.89
CA PRO A 161 50.03 -42.98 47.63
C PRO A 161 49.20 -44.14 46.99
N ALA A 162 49.54 -44.45 45.72
CA ALA A 162 49.59 -45.70 44.94
C ALA A 162 48.85 -47.02 45.33
N ALA A 163 48.25 -47.69 44.32
CA ALA A 163 48.41 -49.14 44.05
C ALA A 163 47.98 -49.56 42.63
N ASN A 164 48.93 -50.15 41.89
CA ASN A 164 48.89 -51.16 40.80
C ASN A 164 47.62 -51.47 39.99
N GLN A 165 47.78 -51.51 38.66
CA GLN A 165 47.50 -52.72 37.85
C GLN A 165 48.16 -52.70 36.46
N THR A 166 49.02 -53.71 36.25
CA THR A 166 49.30 -54.51 35.04
C THR A 166 49.53 -53.85 33.66
N ALA A 167 50.76 -54.04 33.18
CA ALA A 167 51.20 -53.80 31.82
C ALA A 167 50.67 -54.88 30.84
N SER A 168 50.19 -54.42 29.69
CA SER A 168 50.10 -55.17 28.45
C SER A 168 50.69 -54.33 27.32
N THR A 169 51.62 -54.92 26.59
CA THR A 169 52.35 -54.34 25.45
C THR A 169 51.39 -53.80 24.39
N PRO A 170 51.45 -52.51 23.99
CA PRO A 170 50.64 -52.02 22.89
C PRO A 170 51.32 -52.29 21.54
N ALA A 171 50.52 -52.79 20.60
CA ALA A 171 50.76 -52.64 19.17
C ALA A 171 50.96 -51.15 18.85
N ALA A 172 51.80 -50.86 17.84
CA ALA A 172 52.08 -49.50 17.41
C ALA A 172 50.77 -48.73 17.13
N ASP A 173 50.53 -47.72 17.96
CA ASP A 173 49.38 -46.84 17.87
C ASP A 173 49.57 -45.89 16.69
N LEU A 174 48.91 -46.20 15.56
CA LEU A 174 48.86 -45.35 14.37
C LEU A 174 48.07 -44.05 14.60
N THR A 175 47.54 -43.81 15.81
CA THR A 175 46.88 -42.55 16.18
C THR A 175 47.83 -41.52 16.80
N ALA A 176 49.06 -41.91 17.14
CA ALA A 176 49.98 -41.05 17.86
C ALA A 176 50.60 -39.97 16.97
N ARG A 177 50.42 -38.70 17.39
CA ARG A 177 51.14 -37.51 16.90
C ARG A 177 52.64 -37.82 16.69
N PRO A 178 53.27 -37.37 15.58
CA PRO A 178 54.72 -37.43 15.45
C PRO A 178 55.38 -36.76 16.66
N LYS A 179 56.19 -37.51 17.43
CA LYS A 179 56.77 -37.02 18.70
C LYS A 179 57.72 -35.81 18.50
N THR A 180 58.17 -35.60 17.27
CA THR A 180 58.96 -34.43 16.85
C THR A 180 58.65 -34.15 15.37
N PRO A 181 58.14 -32.96 15.00
CA PRO A 181 57.89 -32.62 13.59
C PRO A 181 59.18 -32.66 12.78
N SER A 182 59.12 -33.20 11.57
CA SER A 182 60.28 -33.29 10.66
C SER A 182 60.72 -31.92 10.12
N LYS A 183 59.79 -30.96 10.07
CA LYS A 183 59.97 -29.57 9.62
C LYS A 183 59.24 -28.66 10.61
N ARG A 184 59.92 -27.72 11.27
CA ARG A 184 59.25 -26.73 12.14
C ARG A 184 59.13 -25.40 11.40
N LEU A 185 57.98 -25.18 10.76
CA LEU A 185 57.58 -23.88 10.23
C LEU A 185 56.94 -23.05 11.36
N PRO A 186 57.06 -21.70 11.34
CA PRO A 186 56.81 -20.85 12.51
C PRO A 186 55.33 -20.66 12.92
N THR A 187 54.37 -21.20 12.18
CA THR A 187 52.95 -20.80 12.28
C THR A 187 52.04 -21.72 13.11
N GLY A 188 52.48 -22.93 13.46
CA GLY A 188 51.69 -23.86 14.30
C GLY A 188 50.39 -24.38 13.68
N ASN A 189 50.04 -23.99 12.44
CA ASN A 189 48.78 -24.35 11.78
C ASN A 189 48.57 -25.86 11.64
N LEU A 190 49.65 -26.63 11.43
CA LEU A 190 49.58 -28.08 11.41
C LEU A 190 49.14 -28.66 12.76
N ASP A 191 49.70 -28.16 13.86
CA ASP A 191 49.32 -28.57 15.22
C ASP A 191 47.86 -28.18 15.50
N TYR A 192 47.45 -26.96 15.13
CA TYR A 192 46.05 -26.54 15.27
C TYR A 192 45.09 -27.41 14.46
N CYS A 193 45.47 -27.88 13.28
CA CYS A 193 44.66 -28.81 12.50
C CYS A 193 44.45 -30.14 13.25
N TYR A 194 45.49 -30.71 13.86
CA TYR A 194 45.36 -31.90 14.71
C TYR A 194 44.46 -31.66 15.93
N ASP A 195 44.58 -30.50 16.57
CA ASP A 195 43.74 -30.13 17.71
C ASP A 195 42.27 -29.99 17.30
N GLN A 196 41.98 -29.38 16.14
CA GLN A 196 40.61 -29.26 15.62
C GLN A 196 40.02 -30.61 15.20
N ILE A 197 40.81 -31.53 14.64
CA ILE A 197 40.35 -32.90 14.36
C ILE A 197 39.97 -33.60 15.66
N THR A 198 40.78 -33.43 16.71
CA THR A 198 40.49 -34.01 18.03
C THR A 198 39.20 -33.45 18.63
N GLU A 199 39.00 -32.13 18.53
CA GLU A 199 37.76 -31.48 18.99
C GLU A 199 36.55 -31.90 18.14
N PHE A 200 36.71 -32.02 16.83
CA PHE A 200 35.66 -32.55 15.94
C PHE A 200 35.27 -33.98 16.33
N ASP A 201 36.23 -34.88 16.49
CA ASP A 201 35.98 -36.28 16.85
C ASP A 201 35.25 -36.41 18.19
N LYS A 202 35.54 -35.53 19.15
CA LYS A 202 34.86 -35.49 20.44
C LYS A 202 33.39 -35.07 20.34
N ASN A 203 33.04 -34.21 19.38
CA ASN A 203 31.70 -33.63 19.26
C ASN A 203 30.82 -34.30 18.21
N ILE A 204 31.40 -34.89 17.15
CA ILE A 204 30.64 -35.40 16.00
C ILE A 204 29.70 -36.55 16.37
N ASP A 205 30.11 -37.44 17.27
CA ASP A 205 29.26 -38.57 17.70
C ASP A 205 28.01 -38.07 18.44
N VAL A 206 28.14 -37.00 19.23
CA VAL A 206 27.00 -36.35 19.90
C VAL A 206 26.04 -35.75 18.88
N ILE A 207 26.56 -35.16 17.80
CA ILE A 207 25.73 -34.60 16.71
C ILE A 207 25.02 -35.72 15.93
N ILE A 208 25.71 -36.82 15.65
CA ILE A 208 25.14 -38.01 14.99
C ILE A 208 23.99 -38.59 15.83
N ASP A 209 24.19 -38.72 17.15
CA ASP A 209 23.16 -39.19 18.06
C ASP A 209 21.93 -38.26 18.09
N LYS A 210 22.15 -36.94 18.12
CA LYS A 210 21.06 -35.95 18.00
C LYS A 210 20.31 -36.10 16.67
N TYR A 211 21.02 -36.24 15.55
CA TYR A 211 20.42 -36.42 14.23
C TYR A 211 19.57 -37.70 14.18
N ASN A 212 20.11 -38.82 14.61
CA ASN A 212 19.41 -40.11 14.63
C ASN A 212 18.17 -40.05 15.53
N ARG A 213 18.27 -39.38 16.69
CA ARG A 213 17.13 -39.13 17.57
C ARG A 213 16.05 -38.31 16.86
N PHE A 214 16.39 -37.15 16.30
CA PHE A 214 15.40 -36.31 15.60
C PHE A 214 14.78 -37.02 14.40
N LYS A 215 15.59 -37.78 13.64
CA LYS A 215 15.12 -38.60 12.53
C LYS A 215 14.11 -39.65 12.98
N SER A 216 14.42 -40.41 14.04
CA SER A 216 13.51 -41.44 14.59
C SER A 216 12.20 -40.86 15.14
N GLN A 217 12.21 -39.59 15.55
CA GLN A 217 11.05 -38.88 16.07
C GLN A 217 10.25 -38.13 15.00
N GLY A 218 10.71 -38.10 13.73
CA GLY A 218 10.11 -37.28 12.68
C GLY A 218 10.28 -35.78 12.89
N LYS A 219 11.28 -35.36 13.68
CA LYS A 219 11.49 -33.98 14.13
C LYS A 219 12.57 -33.21 13.37
N LEU A 220 13.07 -33.74 12.26
CA LEU A 220 14.17 -33.12 11.50
C LEU A 220 13.86 -31.70 11.01
N TYR A 221 12.59 -31.41 10.75
CA TYR A 221 12.11 -30.13 10.21
C TYR A 221 11.38 -29.28 11.25
N GLU A 222 11.38 -29.66 12.53
CA GLU A 222 10.80 -28.83 13.57
C GLU A 222 11.65 -27.57 13.77
N PRO A 223 11.02 -26.39 13.91
CA PRO A 223 11.73 -25.14 14.20
C PRO A 223 12.55 -25.25 15.48
N CYS A 224 13.78 -24.74 15.44
CA CYS A 224 14.68 -24.68 16.57
C CYS A 224 15.57 -23.42 16.49
N LYS A 225 16.40 -23.22 17.51
CA LYS A 225 17.47 -22.23 17.46
C LYS A 225 18.78 -22.92 17.08
N ALA A 226 19.43 -22.41 16.05
CA ALA A 226 20.81 -22.79 15.72
C ALA A 226 21.80 -22.05 16.61
N ARG A 227 23.09 -22.38 16.46
CA ARG A 227 24.19 -21.65 17.10
C ARG A 227 24.06 -20.14 16.84
N GLY A 228 24.13 -19.33 17.90
CA GLY A 228 23.94 -17.87 17.81
C GLY A 228 22.48 -17.42 17.83
N SER A 229 21.54 -18.28 18.24
CA SER A 229 20.10 -17.97 18.40
C SER A 229 19.36 -17.62 17.09
N LEU A 230 19.94 -17.96 15.95
CA LEU A 230 19.31 -17.84 14.64
C LEU A 230 18.18 -18.88 14.51
N ASP A 231 17.07 -18.47 13.92
CA ASP A 231 15.98 -19.38 13.57
C ASP A 231 16.47 -20.40 12.55
N SER A 232 16.16 -21.67 12.80
CA SER A 232 16.54 -22.80 11.95
C SER A 232 15.59 -23.97 12.21
N TRP A 233 15.95 -25.16 11.76
CA TRP A 233 15.30 -26.41 12.10
C TRP A 233 16.35 -27.44 12.48
N ASN A 234 15.91 -28.47 13.21
CA ASN A 234 16.81 -29.45 13.84
C ASN A 234 17.87 -30.00 12.87
N TRP A 235 17.52 -30.36 11.63
CA TRP A 235 18.50 -30.91 10.70
C TRP A 235 19.50 -29.87 10.17
N LEU A 236 19.04 -28.69 9.73
CA LEU A 236 19.93 -27.63 9.26
C LEU A 236 20.83 -27.12 10.39
N SER A 237 20.29 -26.99 11.60
CA SER A 237 21.05 -26.60 12.79
C SER A 237 22.21 -27.55 13.06
N LEU A 238 22.00 -28.87 12.97
CA LEU A 238 23.07 -29.86 13.14
C LEU A 238 24.11 -29.77 12.01
N GLN A 239 23.70 -29.51 10.77
CA GLN A 239 24.65 -29.31 9.67
C GLN A 239 25.46 -28.01 9.83
N ILE A 240 24.85 -26.95 10.36
CA ILE A 240 25.56 -25.71 10.73
C ILE A 240 26.58 -26.00 11.85
N GLU A 241 26.21 -26.77 12.89
CA GLU A 241 27.15 -27.18 13.95
C GLU A 241 28.38 -27.91 13.37
N ILE A 242 28.15 -28.84 12.44
CA ILE A 242 29.24 -29.55 11.75
C ILE A 242 30.07 -28.61 10.88
N GLN A 243 29.43 -27.74 10.12
CA GLN A 243 30.14 -26.76 9.28
C GLN A 243 31.11 -25.92 10.09
N TRP A 244 30.71 -25.48 11.29
CA TRP A 244 31.60 -24.76 12.19
C TRP A 244 32.82 -25.59 12.57
N LEU A 245 32.62 -26.79 13.10
CA LEU A 245 33.72 -27.67 13.55
C LEU A 245 34.64 -28.07 12.39
N PHE A 246 34.07 -28.40 11.23
CA PHE A 246 34.81 -28.87 10.07
C PHE A 246 35.53 -27.73 9.34
N SER A 247 34.95 -26.53 9.30
CA SER A 247 35.57 -25.37 8.64
C SER A 247 36.91 -24.98 9.28
N ASP A 248 37.06 -25.17 10.60
CA ASP A 248 38.32 -24.87 11.29
C ASP A 248 39.40 -25.92 10.94
N ILE A 249 39.04 -27.20 10.82
CA ILE A 249 39.97 -28.26 10.33
C ILE A 249 40.51 -27.89 8.95
N ILE A 250 39.61 -27.59 8.01
CA ILE A 250 39.96 -27.26 6.63
C ILE A 250 40.74 -25.94 6.56
N GLY A 251 40.34 -24.94 7.36
CA GLY A 251 41.04 -23.67 7.47
C GLY A 251 42.50 -23.84 7.86
N TYR A 252 42.75 -24.54 8.98
CA TYR A 252 44.12 -24.77 9.45
C TYR A 252 44.93 -25.69 8.52
N TYR A 253 44.29 -26.69 7.91
CA TYR A 253 44.94 -27.55 6.93
C TYR A 253 45.47 -26.74 5.73
N TYR A 254 44.62 -25.92 5.10
CA TYR A 254 45.04 -25.11 3.97
C TYR A 254 45.98 -23.97 4.37
N SER A 255 45.83 -23.38 5.55
CA SER A 255 46.81 -22.43 6.09
C SER A 255 48.17 -23.07 6.29
N ALA A 256 48.25 -24.33 6.76
CA ALA A 256 49.51 -25.04 6.84
C ALA A 256 50.14 -25.21 5.46
N LEU A 257 49.36 -25.59 4.43
CA LEU A 257 49.88 -25.67 3.07
C LEU A 257 50.41 -24.31 2.56
N GLN A 258 49.73 -23.21 2.89
CA GLN A 258 50.21 -21.85 2.57
C GLN A 258 51.51 -21.46 3.30
N ASP A 259 51.75 -22.02 4.49
CA ASP A 259 52.99 -21.79 5.24
C ASP A 259 54.20 -22.55 4.67
N GLY A 260 54.00 -23.34 3.60
CA GLY A 260 55.05 -24.11 2.94
C GLY A 260 55.14 -25.58 3.38
N TRP A 261 54.07 -26.10 3.99
CA TRP A 261 53.86 -27.54 4.10
C TRP A 261 53.40 -28.11 2.76
N GLU A 262 53.88 -29.30 2.41
CA GLU A 262 53.47 -30.02 1.21
C GLU A 262 52.52 -31.16 1.57
N THR A 263 51.57 -31.48 0.69
CA THR A 263 50.63 -32.60 0.88
C THR A 263 51.35 -33.96 0.99
N THR A 264 52.59 -34.04 0.50
CA THR A 264 53.45 -35.23 0.58
C THR A 264 54.34 -35.26 1.83
N ASP A 265 54.32 -34.20 2.67
CA ASP A 265 55.14 -34.17 3.87
C ASP A 265 54.71 -35.30 4.84
N PRO A 266 55.67 -36.00 5.50
CA PRO A 266 55.35 -37.09 6.43
C PRO A 266 54.45 -36.68 7.60
N ASP A 267 54.49 -35.41 8.01
CA ASP A 267 53.66 -34.87 9.10
C ASP A 267 52.25 -34.48 8.62
N VAL A 268 52.08 -34.20 7.32
CA VAL A 268 50.80 -33.81 6.67
C VAL A 268 50.05 -35.03 6.16
N THR A 269 50.75 -36.03 5.64
CA THR A 269 50.15 -37.25 5.08
C THR A 269 49.12 -37.93 6.01
N PRO A 270 49.35 -38.05 7.33
CA PRO A 270 48.36 -38.62 8.24
C PRO A 270 47.09 -37.78 8.38
N LEU A 271 47.15 -36.46 8.11
CA LEU A 271 45.97 -35.60 8.16
C LEU A 271 44.97 -35.91 7.06
N HIS A 272 45.41 -36.32 5.86
CA HIS A 272 44.48 -36.64 4.77
C HIS A 272 43.48 -37.73 5.17
N GLU A 273 43.97 -38.81 5.78
CA GLU A 273 43.11 -39.90 6.23
C GLU A 273 42.24 -39.47 7.42
N LYS A 274 42.78 -38.65 8.35
CA LYS A 274 41.99 -38.11 9.46
C LYS A 274 40.87 -37.19 9.01
N ILE A 275 41.14 -36.26 8.10
CA ILE A 275 40.15 -35.35 7.52
C ILE A 275 39.11 -36.13 6.70
N ARG A 276 39.54 -37.11 5.90
CA ARG A 276 38.63 -38.00 5.16
C ARG A 276 37.71 -38.76 6.11
N ASN A 277 38.21 -39.23 7.24
CA ASN A 277 37.40 -39.92 8.25
C ASN A 277 36.45 -38.96 8.97
N ALA A 278 36.89 -37.73 9.29
CA ALA A 278 36.02 -36.68 9.81
C ALA A 278 34.87 -36.37 8.84
N PHE A 279 35.18 -36.25 7.54
CA PHE A 279 34.18 -36.06 6.48
C PHE A 279 33.19 -37.23 6.40
N LYS A 280 33.67 -38.48 6.37
CA LYS A 280 32.79 -39.67 6.39
C LYS A 280 31.86 -39.73 7.60
N LYS A 281 32.31 -39.25 8.77
CA LYS A 281 31.42 -39.12 9.95
C LYS A 281 30.38 -38.03 9.75
N ALA A 282 30.78 -36.87 9.24
CA ALA A 282 29.87 -35.76 8.94
C ALA A 282 28.78 -36.16 7.92
N GLU A 283 29.13 -36.96 6.92
CA GLU A 283 28.22 -37.45 5.88
C GLU A 283 27.05 -38.27 6.45
N GLN A 284 27.23 -38.91 7.63
CA GLN A 284 26.16 -39.70 8.28
C GLN A 284 24.93 -38.85 8.65
N VAL A 285 25.11 -37.53 8.81
CA VAL A 285 23.99 -36.60 9.04
C VAL A 285 23.66 -35.75 7.81
N GLY A 286 24.15 -36.14 6.63
CA GLY A 286 23.90 -35.45 5.36
C GLY A 286 24.71 -34.16 5.16
N TYR A 287 25.77 -33.94 5.97
CA TYR A 287 26.71 -32.85 5.72
C TYR A 287 27.49 -33.11 4.44
N TRP A 288 27.78 -32.04 3.71
CA TRP A 288 28.55 -32.07 2.49
C TRP A 288 29.51 -30.89 2.48
N THR A 289 30.71 -31.08 1.96
CA THR A 289 31.72 -30.01 1.80
C THR A 289 32.30 -30.06 0.40
N CYS A 290 32.70 -28.89 -0.09
CA CYS A 290 33.40 -28.77 -1.36
C CYS A 290 34.91 -29.05 -1.25
N ALA A 291 35.48 -29.07 -0.05
CA ALA A 291 36.92 -29.23 0.19
C ALA A 291 37.42 -30.65 -0.09
N ASP A 292 38.58 -30.79 -0.75
CA ASP A 292 39.27 -32.06 -0.95
C ASP A 292 40.75 -31.94 -0.55
N THR A 293 41.19 -32.76 0.39
CA THR A 293 42.58 -32.80 0.87
C THR A 293 43.62 -33.23 -0.16
N ALA A 294 43.20 -33.73 -1.33
CA ALA A 294 44.12 -34.02 -2.42
C ALA A 294 44.55 -32.74 -3.20
N GLU A 295 43.87 -31.62 -2.97
CA GLU A 295 44.04 -30.39 -3.75
C GLU A 295 45.07 -29.45 -3.13
N LYS A 296 45.85 -28.79 -4.00
CA LYS A 296 46.76 -27.74 -3.56
C LYS A 296 46.06 -26.37 -3.60
N PRO A 297 46.35 -25.46 -2.65
CA PRO A 297 45.63 -24.19 -2.46
C PRO A 297 46.02 -23.08 -3.44
N ASP A 298 46.70 -23.37 -4.54
CA ASP A 298 47.45 -22.44 -5.40
C ASP A 298 46.67 -21.17 -5.80
N ALA A 299 45.34 -21.22 -5.79
CA ALA A 299 44.45 -20.10 -6.10
C ALA A 299 43.35 -19.81 -5.05
N ALA A 300 43.13 -20.67 -4.04
CA ALA A 300 42.01 -20.51 -3.11
C ALA A 300 42.49 -20.22 -1.69
N ARG A 301 41.97 -19.13 -1.11
CA ARG A 301 42.23 -18.79 0.28
C ARG A 301 41.39 -19.67 1.23
N PRO A 302 41.90 -20.07 2.40
CA PRO A 302 41.20 -20.96 3.33
C PRO A 302 39.78 -20.50 3.69
N GLU A 303 39.54 -19.19 3.78
CA GLU A 303 38.23 -18.59 4.08
C GLU A 303 37.16 -18.86 2.99
N PHE A 304 37.56 -19.18 1.76
CA PHE A 304 36.61 -19.47 0.69
C PHE A 304 35.85 -20.76 0.95
N PHE A 305 36.50 -21.81 1.44
CA PHE A 305 35.85 -23.08 1.72
C PHE A 305 34.74 -22.94 2.78
N LYS A 306 34.98 -22.15 3.82
CA LYS A 306 33.96 -21.84 4.84
C LYS A 306 32.76 -21.11 4.23
N ASN A 307 33.01 -20.14 3.36
CA ASN A 307 31.95 -19.39 2.67
C ASN A 307 31.18 -20.25 1.66
N TRP A 308 31.86 -21.15 0.97
CA TRP A 308 31.29 -22.08 0.00
C TRP A 308 30.41 -23.14 0.66
N ASP A 309 30.83 -23.71 1.79
CA ASP A 309 29.98 -24.60 2.56
C ASP A 309 28.73 -23.87 3.07
N LYS A 310 28.85 -22.57 3.42
CA LYS A 310 27.67 -21.73 3.74
C LYS A 310 26.75 -21.50 2.54
N ILE A 311 27.29 -21.32 1.32
CA ILE A 311 26.48 -21.24 0.09
C ILE A 311 25.68 -22.54 -0.09
N ARG A 312 26.32 -23.70 0.09
CA ARG A 312 25.63 -25.00 0.00
C ARG A 312 24.57 -25.16 1.08
N LEU A 313 24.84 -24.76 2.33
CA LEU A 313 23.85 -24.82 3.40
C LEU A 313 22.61 -23.97 3.09
N ASN A 314 22.78 -22.78 2.52
CA ASN A 314 21.65 -21.97 2.04
C ASN A 314 20.88 -22.65 0.88
N ALA A 315 21.59 -23.33 -0.03
CA ALA A 315 20.94 -24.08 -1.12
C ALA A 315 20.13 -25.27 -0.58
N PHE A 316 20.69 -25.96 0.41
CA PHE A 316 20.03 -27.06 1.12
C PHE A 316 18.82 -26.55 1.91
N GLU A 317 18.97 -25.39 2.55
CA GLU A 317 17.90 -24.68 3.24
C GLU A 317 16.74 -24.36 2.30
N ALA A 318 17.04 -23.78 1.13
CA ALA A 318 16.07 -23.49 0.08
C ALA A 318 15.31 -24.74 -0.37
N MET A 319 16.02 -25.85 -0.54
CA MET A 319 15.41 -27.14 -0.90
C MET A 319 14.50 -27.69 0.21
N ILE A 320 14.86 -27.59 1.49
CA ILE A 320 14.00 -28.03 2.58
C ILE A 320 12.76 -27.15 2.72
N LEU A 321 12.92 -25.82 2.65
CA LEU A 321 11.80 -24.87 2.65
C LEU A 321 10.78 -25.23 1.56
N THR A 322 11.30 -25.57 0.38
CA THR A 322 10.49 -25.91 -0.79
C THR A 322 9.82 -27.28 -0.67
N THR A 323 10.59 -28.33 -0.38
CA THR A 323 10.12 -29.72 -0.53
C THR A 323 9.49 -30.31 0.72
N GLN A 324 9.86 -29.81 1.91
CA GLN A 324 9.40 -30.38 3.19
C GLN A 324 8.52 -29.41 3.97
N MET A 325 8.73 -28.10 3.83
CA MET A 325 8.00 -27.08 4.60
C MET A 325 6.90 -26.38 3.80
N ASN A 326 6.69 -26.76 2.54
CA ASN A 326 5.69 -26.18 1.64
C ASN A 326 5.79 -24.64 1.54
N ASN A 327 7.02 -24.12 1.59
CA ASN A 327 7.34 -22.70 1.50
C ASN A 327 8.25 -22.46 0.28
N ALA A 328 7.70 -22.77 -0.89
CA ALA A 328 8.41 -22.68 -2.16
C ALA A 328 8.84 -21.25 -2.53
N GLN A 329 8.11 -20.24 -2.06
CA GLN A 329 8.47 -18.84 -2.29
C GLN A 329 9.79 -18.48 -1.59
N GLN A 330 9.86 -18.67 -0.27
CA GLN A 330 11.09 -18.37 0.48
C GLN A 330 12.24 -19.25 0.01
N GLY A 331 11.96 -20.50 -0.36
CA GLY A 331 12.94 -21.37 -1.00
C GLY A 331 13.49 -20.80 -2.31
N GLN A 332 12.64 -20.23 -3.18
CA GLN A 332 13.06 -19.63 -4.44
C GLN A 332 13.93 -18.39 -4.21
N GLU A 333 13.52 -17.50 -3.30
CA GLU A 333 14.27 -16.29 -2.95
C GLU A 333 15.68 -16.62 -2.43
N LEU A 334 15.78 -17.61 -1.54
CA LEU A 334 17.06 -18.06 -1.01
C LEU A 334 17.93 -18.73 -2.07
N MET A 335 17.33 -19.48 -3.01
CA MET A 335 18.07 -20.09 -4.11
C MET A 335 18.63 -19.03 -5.09
N GLU A 336 17.93 -17.92 -5.31
CA GLU A 336 18.46 -16.80 -6.09
C GLU A 336 19.63 -16.09 -5.39
N ASP A 337 19.61 -15.93 -4.06
CA ASP A 337 20.78 -15.46 -3.28
C ASP A 337 21.98 -16.41 -3.44
N VAL A 338 21.74 -17.72 -3.35
CA VAL A 338 22.76 -18.75 -3.55
C VAL A 338 23.42 -18.62 -4.93
N LYS A 339 22.63 -18.48 -6.00
CA LYS A 339 23.14 -18.29 -7.37
C LYS A 339 23.94 -16.99 -7.50
N SER A 340 23.46 -15.90 -6.91
CA SER A 340 24.17 -14.61 -6.91
C SER A 340 25.54 -14.71 -6.22
N ARG A 341 25.61 -15.43 -5.09
CA ARG A 341 26.86 -15.67 -4.37
C ARG A 341 27.80 -16.60 -5.12
N LEU A 342 27.29 -17.61 -5.81
CA LEU A 342 28.07 -18.46 -6.73
C LEU A 342 28.68 -17.64 -7.86
N ALA A 343 27.88 -16.83 -8.54
CA ALA A 343 28.35 -15.96 -9.63
C ALA A 343 29.43 -14.96 -9.14
N SER A 344 29.29 -14.47 -7.91
CA SER A 344 30.30 -13.61 -7.27
C SER A 344 31.61 -14.36 -7.02
N ALA A 345 31.55 -15.63 -6.59
CA ALA A 345 32.74 -16.46 -6.41
C ALA A 345 33.42 -16.79 -7.76
N GLU A 346 32.66 -17.06 -8.82
CA GLU A 346 33.20 -17.26 -10.17
C GLU A 346 33.90 -15.99 -10.69
N LYS A 347 33.28 -14.83 -10.47
CA LYS A 347 33.84 -13.53 -10.87
C LYS A 347 35.18 -13.23 -10.21
N TYR A 348 35.38 -13.64 -8.96
CA TYR A 348 36.66 -13.48 -8.26
C TYR A 348 37.81 -14.16 -9.02
N PHE A 349 37.67 -15.43 -9.40
CA PHE A 349 38.72 -16.14 -10.15
C PHE A 349 38.95 -15.54 -11.54
N ALA A 350 37.87 -15.13 -12.21
CA ALA A 350 37.96 -14.47 -13.52
C ALA A 350 38.74 -13.13 -13.44
N GLN A 351 38.57 -12.35 -12.36
CA GLN A 351 39.28 -11.09 -12.15
C GLN A 351 40.76 -11.28 -11.85
N GLU A 352 41.12 -12.36 -11.16
CA GLU A 352 42.51 -12.73 -10.89
C GLU A 352 43.20 -13.40 -12.11
N GLY A 353 42.47 -13.58 -13.22
CA GLY A 353 42.97 -14.29 -14.41
C GLY A 353 43.28 -15.77 -14.14
N ALA A 354 42.66 -16.34 -13.11
CA ALA A 354 42.86 -17.72 -12.68
C ALA A 354 41.69 -18.60 -13.13
N GLU A 355 41.98 -19.87 -13.41
CA GLU A 355 40.94 -20.88 -13.60
C GLU A 355 40.15 -21.09 -12.29
N PRO A 356 38.82 -21.37 -12.37
CA PRO A 356 38.02 -21.65 -11.19
C PRO A 356 38.60 -22.82 -10.39
N HIS A 357 38.71 -22.67 -9.07
CA HIS A 357 39.17 -23.75 -8.20
C HIS A 357 38.25 -24.99 -8.31
N PRO A 358 38.77 -26.23 -8.36
CA PRO A 358 37.95 -27.45 -8.50
C PRO A 358 36.81 -27.58 -7.46
N ALA A 359 37.05 -27.15 -6.21
CA ALA A 359 36.02 -27.08 -5.18
C ALA A 359 34.82 -26.18 -5.54
N LEU A 360 35.03 -25.05 -6.25
CA LEU A 360 33.92 -24.21 -6.72
C LEU A 360 33.08 -24.94 -7.78
N LEU A 361 33.70 -25.73 -8.65
CA LEU A 361 32.99 -26.55 -9.64
C LEU A 361 32.14 -27.64 -8.97
N ARG A 362 32.67 -28.28 -7.91
CA ARG A 362 31.89 -29.22 -7.07
C ARG A 362 30.71 -28.54 -6.39
N LEU A 363 30.93 -27.35 -5.81
CA LEU A 363 29.86 -26.57 -5.21
C LEU A 363 28.76 -26.24 -6.22
N LYS A 364 29.13 -25.77 -7.41
CA LYS A 364 28.18 -25.46 -8.49
C LYS A 364 27.34 -26.69 -8.88
N THR A 365 27.99 -27.85 -8.98
CA THR A 365 27.32 -29.11 -9.29
C THR A 365 26.32 -29.49 -8.19
N GLU A 366 26.70 -29.38 -6.91
CA GLU A 366 25.83 -29.70 -5.78
C GLU A 366 24.66 -28.71 -5.65
N VAL A 367 24.90 -27.40 -5.86
CA VAL A 367 23.82 -26.40 -5.88
C VAL A 367 22.83 -26.67 -7.02
N ALA A 368 23.32 -27.00 -8.22
CA ALA A 368 22.45 -27.35 -9.34
C ALA A 368 21.61 -28.61 -9.06
N ARG A 369 22.19 -29.59 -8.35
CA ARG A 369 21.46 -30.78 -7.91
C ARG A 369 20.33 -30.41 -6.93
N LEU A 370 20.62 -29.60 -5.91
CA LEU A 370 19.63 -29.14 -4.93
C LEU A 370 18.54 -28.27 -5.58
N GLU A 371 18.89 -27.43 -6.54
CA GLU A 371 17.94 -26.64 -7.33
C GLU A 371 16.99 -27.54 -8.13
N SER A 372 17.50 -28.61 -8.75
CA SER A 372 16.67 -29.54 -9.54
C SER A 372 15.57 -30.21 -8.71
N GLU A 373 15.79 -30.42 -7.41
CA GLU A 373 14.78 -30.93 -6.48
C GLU A 373 13.64 -29.92 -6.21
N CYS A 374 13.88 -28.63 -6.45
CA CYS A 374 12.93 -27.55 -6.22
C CYS A 374 12.12 -27.17 -7.49
N GLU A 375 12.52 -27.65 -8.67
CA GLU A 375 12.09 -27.13 -9.96
C GLU A 375 10.56 -27.11 -10.15
N SER A 376 9.88 -28.19 -9.75
CA SER A 376 8.42 -28.29 -9.88
C SER A 376 7.67 -27.28 -9.01
N ALA A 377 8.15 -27.04 -7.79
CA ALA A 377 7.56 -26.09 -6.85
C ALA A 377 7.87 -24.64 -7.25
N PHE A 378 9.09 -24.36 -7.73
CA PHE A 378 9.44 -23.03 -8.27
C PHE A 378 8.59 -22.68 -9.50
N LYS A 379 8.30 -23.65 -10.38
CA LYS A 379 7.34 -23.45 -11.49
C LYS A 379 5.95 -23.09 -10.98
N SER A 380 5.48 -23.74 -9.91
CA SER A 380 4.19 -23.40 -9.30
C SER A 380 4.14 -21.98 -8.73
N VAL A 381 5.22 -21.51 -8.10
CA VAL A 381 5.32 -20.14 -7.57
C VAL A 381 5.35 -19.11 -8.71
N GLY A 382 6.09 -19.39 -9.80
CA GLY A 382 6.07 -18.55 -11.00
C GLY A 382 4.65 -18.39 -11.56
N ASN A 383 3.92 -19.49 -11.71
CA ASN A 383 2.52 -19.46 -12.16
C ASN A 383 1.62 -18.65 -11.22
N ALA A 384 1.85 -18.68 -9.91
CA ALA A 384 1.09 -17.90 -8.94
C ALA A 384 1.35 -16.39 -9.08
N LYS A 385 2.61 -15.98 -9.29
CA LYS A 385 2.96 -14.58 -9.58
C LYS A 385 2.25 -14.06 -10.83
N ASP A 386 2.33 -14.82 -11.93
CA ASP A 386 1.69 -14.44 -13.19
C ASP A 386 0.16 -14.38 -13.06
N ALA A 387 -0.44 -15.34 -12.35
CA ALA A 387 -1.87 -15.37 -12.11
C ALA A 387 -2.36 -14.19 -11.24
N ALA A 388 -1.64 -13.85 -10.16
CA ALA A 388 -1.98 -12.70 -9.32
C ALA A 388 -1.87 -11.38 -10.10
N TYR A 389 -0.79 -11.20 -10.86
CA TYR A 389 -0.61 -10.00 -11.66
C TYR A 389 -1.67 -9.86 -12.75
N ALA A 390 -1.98 -10.95 -13.47
CA ALA A 390 -3.05 -10.96 -14.46
C ALA A 390 -4.44 -10.69 -13.87
N ALA A 391 -4.74 -11.24 -12.69
CA ALA A 391 -5.99 -10.97 -11.98
C ALA A 391 -6.09 -9.50 -11.55
N TRP A 392 -4.99 -8.92 -11.06
CA TRP A 392 -4.93 -7.51 -10.70
C TRP A 392 -5.11 -6.58 -11.91
N GLU A 393 -4.45 -6.85 -13.03
CA GLU A 393 -4.65 -6.10 -14.28
C GLU A 393 -6.10 -6.22 -14.78
N ALA A 394 -6.69 -7.41 -14.70
CA ALA A 394 -8.09 -7.62 -15.09
C ALA A 394 -9.08 -6.85 -14.21
N LEU A 395 -8.78 -6.69 -12.91
CA LEU A 395 -9.54 -5.86 -11.98
C LEU A 395 -9.39 -4.38 -12.32
N ARG A 396 -8.16 -3.93 -12.54
CA ARG A 396 -7.85 -2.53 -12.90
C ARG A 396 -8.53 -2.12 -14.20
N ALA A 397 -8.48 -2.96 -15.22
CA ALA A 397 -9.12 -2.72 -16.51
C ALA A 397 -10.65 -2.58 -16.36
N GLU A 398 -11.26 -3.39 -15.50
CA GLU A 398 -12.70 -3.30 -15.21
C GLU A 398 -13.05 -2.01 -14.47
N ARG A 399 -12.25 -1.63 -13.47
CA ARG A 399 -12.41 -0.34 -12.79
C ARG A 399 -12.29 0.82 -13.78
N GLN A 400 -11.36 0.74 -14.73
CA GLN A 400 -11.18 1.79 -15.73
C GLN A 400 -12.39 1.87 -16.68
N ARG A 401 -12.95 0.74 -17.09
CA ARG A 401 -14.20 0.68 -17.86
C ARG A 401 -15.37 1.33 -17.12
N LEU A 402 -15.40 1.16 -15.79
CA LEU A 402 -16.46 1.67 -14.91
C LEU A 402 -16.18 3.06 -14.33
N ASN A 403 -15.11 3.72 -14.76
CA ASN A 403 -14.63 4.93 -14.11
C ASN A 403 -15.68 6.06 -14.12
N ASP A 404 -16.43 6.21 -15.21
CA ASP A 404 -17.41 7.30 -15.35
C ASP A 404 -18.57 7.16 -14.35
N ILE A 405 -19.17 5.96 -14.23
CA ILE A 405 -20.27 5.72 -13.28
C ILE A 405 -19.76 5.75 -11.84
N MET A 406 -18.57 5.19 -11.57
CA MET A 406 -17.95 5.26 -10.24
C MET A 406 -17.68 6.71 -9.82
N TYR A 407 -17.21 7.56 -10.73
CA TYR A 407 -17.00 8.97 -10.48
C TYR A 407 -18.31 9.72 -10.19
N LYS A 408 -19.38 9.44 -10.92
CA LYS A 408 -20.71 10.01 -10.63
C LYS A 408 -21.20 9.59 -9.25
N ILE A 409 -21.04 8.31 -8.88
CA ILE A 409 -21.41 7.80 -7.55
C ILE A 409 -20.59 8.48 -6.45
N GLU A 410 -19.28 8.65 -6.65
CA GLU A 410 -18.39 9.24 -5.66
C GLU A 410 -18.68 10.72 -5.39
N ASN A 411 -18.94 11.50 -6.45
CA ASN A 411 -19.20 12.94 -6.30
C ASN A 411 -20.63 13.26 -5.89
N GLY A 412 -21.59 12.39 -6.24
CA GLY A 412 -22.99 12.48 -5.84
C GLY A 412 -23.77 13.68 -6.38
N GLN A 413 -23.17 14.53 -7.22
CA GLN A 413 -23.84 15.68 -7.83
C GLN A 413 -24.42 15.27 -9.18
N ILE A 414 -25.75 15.11 -9.24
CA ILE A 414 -26.47 14.79 -10.46
C ILE A 414 -27.33 15.99 -10.84
N HIS A 415 -27.24 16.44 -12.10
CA HIS A 415 -28.09 17.53 -12.57
C HIS A 415 -29.55 17.03 -12.68
N PRO A 416 -30.56 17.86 -12.36
CA PRO A 416 -31.97 17.45 -12.39
C PRO A 416 -32.44 16.82 -13.71
N ASN A 417 -31.94 17.33 -14.84
CA ASN A 417 -32.30 16.82 -16.17
C ASN A 417 -31.70 15.43 -16.47
N ASP A 418 -30.73 14.98 -15.68
CA ASP A 418 -29.98 13.74 -15.88
C ASP A 418 -30.37 12.66 -14.85
N HIS A 419 -31.37 12.91 -14.00
CA HIS A 419 -31.80 11.94 -12.99
C HIS A 419 -32.21 10.60 -13.62
N GLU A 420 -33.02 10.61 -14.69
CA GLU A 420 -33.50 9.37 -15.32
C GLU A 420 -32.35 8.52 -15.88
N SER A 421 -31.47 9.12 -16.67
CA SER A 421 -30.33 8.41 -17.26
C SER A 421 -29.35 7.92 -16.20
N PHE A 422 -29.09 8.72 -15.16
CA PHE A 422 -28.23 8.31 -14.04
C PHE A 422 -28.82 7.13 -13.25
N ILE A 423 -30.13 7.14 -12.99
CA ILE A 423 -30.81 6.04 -12.28
C ILE A 423 -30.67 4.73 -13.06
N GLU A 424 -30.83 4.77 -14.38
CA GLU A 424 -30.62 3.60 -15.24
C GLU A 424 -29.16 3.10 -15.22
N GLU A 425 -28.19 4.01 -15.29
CA GLU A 425 -26.77 3.68 -15.18
C GLU A 425 -26.46 3.04 -13.81
N LEU A 426 -26.97 3.60 -12.72
CA LEU A 426 -26.74 3.07 -11.36
C LEU A 426 -27.37 1.68 -11.20
N GLU A 427 -28.61 1.49 -11.66
CA GLU A 427 -29.27 0.18 -11.59
C GLU A 427 -28.51 -0.89 -12.39
N LYS A 428 -27.99 -0.52 -13.57
CA LYS A 428 -27.13 -1.41 -14.36
C LYS A 428 -25.86 -1.76 -13.59
N PHE A 429 -25.22 -0.76 -12.99
CA PHE A 429 -24.03 -0.96 -12.16
C PHE A 429 -24.31 -1.94 -11.01
N GLU A 430 -25.38 -1.72 -10.24
CA GLU A 430 -25.72 -2.58 -9.10
C GLU A 430 -26.09 -4.00 -9.51
N LYS A 431 -26.93 -4.16 -10.54
CA LYS A 431 -27.46 -5.47 -10.95
C LYS A 431 -26.44 -6.34 -11.68
N THR A 432 -25.52 -5.73 -12.43
CA THR A 432 -24.63 -6.47 -13.33
C THR A 432 -23.16 -6.18 -13.10
N GLU A 433 -22.75 -4.91 -13.16
CA GLU A 433 -21.32 -4.56 -13.20
C GLU A 433 -20.63 -4.73 -11.84
N SER A 434 -21.36 -4.52 -10.75
CA SER A 434 -20.88 -4.76 -9.39
C SER A 434 -20.58 -6.25 -9.14
N ALA A 435 -21.33 -7.15 -9.77
CA ALA A 435 -21.08 -8.59 -9.67
C ALA A 435 -19.79 -8.98 -10.42
N VAL A 436 -19.56 -8.41 -11.60
CA VAL A 436 -18.32 -8.60 -12.38
C VAL A 436 -17.09 -8.08 -11.61
N MET A 437 -17.21 -6.92 -10.96
CA MET A 437 -16.15 -6.40 -10.08
C MET A 437 -15.87 -7.35 -8.91
N ARG A 438 -16.92 -7.84 -8.23
CA ARG A 438 -16.76 -8.81 -7.13
C ARG A 438 -16.10 -10.11 -7.58
N GLU A 439 -16.46 -10.63 -8.75
CA GLU A 439 -15.84 -11.82 -9.34
C GLU A 439 -14.34 -11.62 -9.57
N LYS A 440 -13.94 -10.45 -10.11
CA LYS A 440 -12.53 -10.10 -10.33
C LYS A 440 -11.76 -9.93 -9.02
N ILE A 441 -12.39 -9.34 -8.00
CA ILE A 441 -11.82 -9.25 -6.64
C ILE A 441 -11.62 -10.65 -6.05
N GLU A 442 -12.60 -11.55 -6.20
CA GLU A 442 -12.49 -12.94 -5.75
C GLU A 442 -11.39 -13.70 -6.50
N ALA A 443 -11.27 -13.50 -7.81
CA ALA A 443 -10.21 -14.09 -8.61
C ALA A 443 -8.81 -13.68 -8.13
N LEU A 444 -8.62 -12.41 -7.78
CA LEU A 444 -7.38 -11.91 -7.16
C LEU A 444 -7.18 -12.54 -5.76
N GLY A 445 -8.26 -12.63 -4.97
CA GLY A 445 -8.23 -13.18 -3.62
C GLY A 445 -7.93 -14.70 -3.55
N LYS A 446 -8.14 -15.46 -4.63
CA LYS A 446 -7.73 -16.88 -4.70
C LYS A 446 -6.22 -17.07 -4.57
N THR A 447 -5.42 -16.09 -5.01
CA THR A 447 -3.95 -16.18 -4.95
C THR A 447 -3.39 -15.42 -3.75
N CYS A 448 -4.00 -14.29 -3.39
CA CYS A 448 -3.45 -13.37 -2.38
C CYS A 448 -4.27 -13.32 -1.08
N GLY A 449 -5.33 -14.13 -0.98
CA GLY A 449 -6.28 -14.13 0.14
C GLY A 449 -7.40 -13.11 -0.03
N ASN A 450 -8.56 -13.40 0.58
CA ASN A 450 -9.78 -12.58 0.46
C ASN A 450 -9.87 -11.45 1.50
N ASN A 451 -8.86 -11.26 2.35
CA ASN A 451 -8.87 -10.19 3.35
C ASN A 451 -8.27 -8.91 2.77
N LEU A 452 -9.09 -7.87 2.62
CA LEU A 452 -8.68 -6.55 2.13
C LEU A 452 -7.52 -5.94 2.92
N GLU A 453 -7.48 -6.13 4.24
CA GLU A 453 -6.43 -5.60 5.10
C GLU A 453 -5.07 -6.26 4.84
N ASN A 454 -5.08 -7.51 4.38
CA ASN A 454 -3.89 -8.30 4.13
C ASN A 454 -3.51 -8.37 2.65
N LEU A 455 -4.41 -7.97 1.74
CA LEU A 455 -4.20 -8.06 0.30
C LEU A 455 -2.95 -7.30 -0.15
N GLU A 456 -2.71 -6.12 0.42
CA GLU A 456 -1.50 -5.34 0.12
C GLU A 456 -0.23 -6.13 0.45
N ALA A 457 -0.13 -6.62 1.69
CA ALA A 457 1.03 -7.36 2.16
C ALA A 457 1.22 -8.67 1.38
N ALA A 458 0.13 -9.34 1.02
CA ALA A 458 0.18 -10.56 0.22
C ALA A 458 0.67 -10.30 -1.21
N MET A 459 0.20 -9.21 -1.84
CA MET A 459 0.66 -8.80 -3.17
C MET A 459 2.11 -8.32 -3.14
N GLU A 460 2.51 -7.54 -2.13
CA GLU A 460 3.90 -7.08 -1.96
C GLU A 460 4.84 -8.25 -1.68
N ALA A 461 4.42 -9.23 -0.86
CA ALA A 461 5.18 -10.46 -0.67
C ALA A 461 5.37 -11.22 -1.99
N LEU A 462 4.32 -11.34 -2.80
CA LEU A 462 4.34 -12.16 -4.01
C LEU A 462 5.08 -11.48 -5.18
N LEU A 463 4.81 -10.20 -5.42
CA LEU A 463 5.23 -9.43 -6.60
C LEU A 463 6.28 -8.34 -6.28
N GLY A 464 6.57 -8.09 -5.00
CA GLY A 464 7.33 -6.94 -4.57
C GLY A 464 6.51 -5.65 -4.53
N LYS A 465 7.17 -4.53 -4.27
CA LYS A 465 6.53 -3.21 -4.27
C LYS A 465 6.00 -2.86 -5.65
N ASN A 466 4.82 -2.25 -5.69
CA ASN A 466 4.22 -1.79 -6.93
C ASN A 466 5.11 -0.71 -7.60
N PRO A 467 5.55 -0.90 -8.86
CA PRO A 467 6.40 0.06 -9.55
C PRO A 467 5.74 1.44 -9.75
N SER A 468 4.41 1.50 -9.74
CA SER A 468 3.66 2.75 -9.90
C SER A 468 3.65 3.62 -8.64
N GLY A 469 4.11 3.10 -7.50
CA GLY A 469 4.05 3.77 -6.20
C GLY A 469 2.67 3.72 -5.51
N TRP A 470 1.67 3.11 -6.14
CA TRP A 470 0.33 2.92 -5.58
C TRP A 470 0.21 1.57 -4.86
N ASP A 471 -0.58 1.53 -3.80
CA ASP A 471 -1.00 0.29 -3.13
C ASP A 471 -1.59 -0.72 -4.14
N TRP A 472 -1.14 -1.96 -4.11
CA TRP A 472 -1.77 -3.07 -4.87
C TRP A 472 -3.27 -3.21 -4.57
N SER A 473 -3.67 -2.92 -3.33
CA SER A 473 -5.04 -2.98 -2.83
C SER A 473 -5.92 -1.78 -3.21
N ALA A 474 -5.38 -0.76 -3.89
CA ALA A 474 -6.09 0.50 -4.18
C ALA A 474 -7.41 0.28 -4.92
N GLU A 475 -7.44 -0.61 -5.92
CA GLU A 475 -8.65 -0.84 -6.73
C GLU A 475 -9.77 -1.50 -5.92
N VAL A 476 -9.43 -2.41 -5.00
CA VAL A 476 -10.41 -3.06 -4.12
C VAL A 476 -10.93 -2.06 -3.08
N LYS A 477 -10.04 -1.25 -2.48
CA LYS A 477 -10.42 -0.17 -1.55
C LYS A 477 -11.36 0.84 -2.22
N HIS A 478 -11.10 1.19 -3.48
CA HIS A 478 -11.93 2.11 -4.24
C HIS A 478 -13.32 1.52 -4.51
N PHE A 479 -13.42 0.26 -4.94
CA PHE A 479 -14.70 -0.40 -5.16
C PHE A 479 -15.54 -0.51 -3.87
N ASP A 480 -14.91 -0.80 -2.73
CA ASP A 480 -15.58 -0.81 -1.42
C ASP A 480 -16.12 0.58 -1.05
N LYS A 481 -15.34 1.64 -1.28
CA LYS A 481 -15.79 3.03 -1.12
C LYS A 481 -17.02 3.34 -1.98
N ILE A 482 -16.99 3.01 -3.27
CA ILE A 482 -18.11 3.21 -4.19
C ILE A 482 -19.34 2.45 -3.71
N SER A 483 -19.20 1.18 -3.34
CA SER A 483 -20.31 0.34 -2.86
C SER A 483 -20.99 0.94 -1.63
N LYS A 484 -20.22 1.53 -0.71
CA LYS A 484 -20.73 2.20 0.50
C LYS A 484 -21.39 3.54 0.21
N ALA A 485 -21.01 4.23 -0.86
CA ALA A 485 -21.57 5.53 -1.25
C ALA A 485 -22.96 5.45 -1.89
N ILE A 486 -23.34 4.29 -2.45
CA ILE A 486 -24.61 4.12 -3.18
C ILE A 486 -25.84 4.41 -2.32
N SER A 487 -25.90 3.87 -1.09
CA SER A 487 -27.09 4.05 -0.24
C SER A 487 -27.30 5.51 0.20
N PRO A 488 -26.28 6.24 0.69
CA PRO A 488 -26.39 7.68 0.94
C PRO A 488 -26.75 8.48 -0.31
N LEU A 489 -26.19 8.12 -1.47
CA LEU A 489 -26.50 8.78 -2.73
C LEU A 489 -27.96 8.56 -3.16
N ARG A 490 -28.51 7.36 -2.92
CA ARG A 490 -29.92 7.06 -3.17
C ARG A 490 -30.84 7.98 -2.38
N GLN A 491 -30.54 8.16 -1.09
CA GLN A 491 -31.29 9.06 -0.23
C GLN A 491 -31.19 10.52 -0.73
N SER A 492 -29.97 11.02 -0.98
CA SER A 492 -29.75 12.41 -1.39
C SER A 492 -30.48 12.78 -2.69
N VAL A 493 -30.36 11.96 -3.73
CA VAL A 493 -31.03 12.23 -5.01
C VAL A 493 -32.55 12.02 -4.88
N GLY A 494 -33.02 11.10 -4.03
CA GLY A 494 -34.44 10.97 -3.69
C GLY A 494 -35.01 12.25 -3.05
N GLU A 495 -34.28 12.85 -2.09
CA GLU A 495 -34.62 14.13 -1.46
C GLU A 495 -34.62 15.29 -2.48
N ASP A 496 -33.65 15.35 -3.39
CA ASP A 496 -33.59 16.35 -4.46
C ASP A 496 -34.80 16.24 -5.41
N ILE A 497 -35.14 15.03 -5.84
CA ILE A 497 -36.33 14.76 -6.67
C ILE A 497 -37.61 15.19 -5.93
N ALA A 498 -37.73 14.89 -4.63
CA ALA A 498 -38.86 15.30 -3.81
C ALA A 498 -38.98 16.83 -3.76
N GLY A 499 -37.86 17.54 -3.57
CA GLY A 499 -37.81 19.00 -3.53
C GLY A 499 -38.20 19.65 -4.87
N ILE A 500 -37.81 19.07 -6.00
CA ILE A 500 -38.24 19.52 -7.33
C ILE A 500 -39.74 19.28 -7.51
N ALA A 501 -40.22 18.07 -7.20
CA ALA A 501 -41.63 17.70 -7.36
C ALA A 501 -42.56 18.58 -6.52
N GLU A 502 -42.22 18.85 -5.25
CA GLU A 502 -42.99 19.76 -4.39
C GLU A 502 -43.01 21.20 -4.95
N ARG A 503 -41.90 21.69 -5.48
CA ARG A 503 -41.82 23.03 -6.09
C ARG A 503 -42.72 23.12 -7.33
N ASP A 504 -42.65 22.12 -8.20
CA ASP A 504 -43.43 22.07 -9.45
C ASP A 504 -44.93 21.93 -9.16
N LEU A 505 -45.31 21.14 -8.16
CA LEU A 505 -46.70 21.04 -7.68
C LEU A 505 -47.23 22.40 -7.22
N ASN A 506 -46.46 23.09 -6.38
CA ASN A 506 -46.86 24.40 -5.84
C ASN A 506 -46.88 25.51 -6.91
N GLY A 507 -46.10 25.37 -7.98
CA GLY A 507 -46.06 26.28 -9.13
C GLY A 507 -47.11 26.02 -10.20
N MET A 508 -47.92 24.96 -10.08
CA MET A 508 -48.75 24.46 -11.18
C MET A 508 -49.77 25.49 -11.70
N SER A 509 -50.30 26.35 -10.81
CA SER A 509 -51.29 27.38 -11.16
C SER A 509 -50.74 28.49 -12.06
N SER A 510 -49.41 28.63 -12.15
CA SER A 510 -48.76 29.62 -13.00
C SER A 510 -48.74 29.23 -14.48
N PHE A 511 -48.98 27.96 -14.80
CA PHE A 511 -49.05 27.47 -16.17
C PHE A 511 -50.44 27.68 -16.79
N ASP A 512 -50.47 27.93 -18.10
CA ASP A 512 -51.70 28.04 -18.87
C ASP A 512 -52.55 26.77 -18.77
N GLU A 513 -53.87 26.93 -18.73
CA GLU A 513 -54.87 25.84 -18.65
C GLU A 513 -54.60 24.72 -19.67
N ALA A 514 -54.14 25.09 -20.87
CA ALA A 514 -53.89 24.15 -21.95
C ALA A 514 -52.68 23.21 -21.73
N ILE A 515 -51.67 23.63 -20.96
CA ILE A 515 -50.43 22.85 -20.76
C ILE A 515 -50.37 22.17 -19.39
N ARG A 516 -51.20 22.59 -18.42
CA ARG A 516 -51.23 21.99 -17.07
C ARG A 516 -51.38 20.46 -17.07
N PRO A 517 -52.24 19.83 -17.90
CA PRO A 517 -52.33 18.36 -17.93
C PRO A 517 -50.98 17.69 -18.24
N THR A 518 -50.23 18.22 -19.22
CA THR A 518 -48.90 17.73 -19.58
C THR A 518 -47.90 17.94 -18.46
N MET A 519 -47.97 19.06 -17.73
CA MET A 519 -47.10 19.33 -16.59
C MET A 519 -47.40 18.40 -15.40
N PHE A 520 -48.66 18.09 -15.12
CA PHE A 520 -49.03 17.08 -14.13
C PHE A 520 -48.50 15.70 -14.49
N GLU A 521 -48.59 15.27 -15.75
CA GLU A 521 -48.04 13.98 -16.18
C GLU A 521 -46.51 13.90 -16.06
N LYS A 522 -45.80 14.98 -16.39
CA LYS A 522 -44.35 15.09 -16.12
C LYS A 522 -44.03 14.98 -14.63
N LEU A 523 -44.81 15.65 -13.78
CA LEU A 523 -44.65 15.62 -12.33
C LEU A 523 -44.91 14.22 -11.77
N LYS A 524 -45.95 13.53 -12.23
CA LYS A 524 -46.22 12.13 -11.86
C LYS A 524 -45.05 11.22 -12.23
N THR A 525 -44.54 11.36 -13.45
CA THR A 525 -43.38 10.60 -13.93
C THR A 525 -42.16 10.84 -13.06
N LEU A 526 -41.89 12.10 -12.67
CA LEU A 526 -40.79 12.46 -11.79
C LEU A 526 -40.93 11.85 -10.39
N VAL A 527 -42.13 11.90 -9.79
CA VAL A 527 -42.38 11.28 -8.47
C VAL A 527 -42.22 9.76 -8.53
N GLN A 528 -42.72 9.12 -9.58
CA GLN A 528 -42.54 7.67 -9.79
C GLN A 528 -41.07 7.29 -9.98
N LEU A 529 -40.32 8.10 -10.73
CA LEU A 529 -38.87 7.92 -10.90
C LEU A 529 -38.15 8.02 -9.55
N GLY A 530 -38.49 9.03 -8.75
CA GLY A 530 -37.98 9.18 -7.38
C GLY A 530 -38.29 7.97 -6.50
N LEU A 531 -39.52 7.47 -6.51
CA LEU A 531 -39.93 6.29 -5.73
C LEU A 531 -39.28 4.99 -6.20
N ARG A 532 -38.97 4.87 -7.50
CA ARG A 532 -38.18 3.74 -8.03
C ARG A 532 -36.74 3.77 -7.49
N TYR A 533 -36.19 4.97 -7.31
CA TYR A 533 -34.82 5.19 -6.88
C TYR A 533 -34.63 5.17 -5.35
N ASP A 534 -35.56 5.76 -4.60
CA ASP A 534 -35.64 5.69 -3.14
C ASP A 534 -37.07 5.33 -2.70
N PRO A 535 -37.40 4.01 -2.64
CA PRO A 535 -38.74 3.55 -2.29
C PRO A 535 -39.18 3.85 -0.86
N HIS A 536 -38.25 4.29 0.01
CA HIS A 536 -38.52 4.60 1.41
C HIS A 536 -38.59 6.10 1.67
N ASN A 537 -38.47 6.94 0.63
CA ASN A 537 -38.54 8.38 0.75
C ASN A 537 -39.93 8.85 1.19
N SER A 538 -40.07 9.29 2.44
CA SER A 538 -41.37 9.70 2.99
C SER A 538 -41.99 10.86 2.22
N ALA A 539 -41.19 11.83 1.76
CA ALA A 539 -41.68 12.99 1.04
C ALA A 539 -42.27 12.61 -0.33
N LEU A 540 -41.62 11.71 -1.07
CA LEU A 540 -42.15 11.21 -2.35
C LEU A 540 -43.40 10.35 -2.17
N ILE A 541 -43.44 9.53 -1.10
CA ILE A 541 -44.62 8.72 -0.76
C ILE A 541 -45.82 9.62 -0.46
N GLU A 542 -45.62 10.72 0.26
CA GLU A 542 -46.66 11.71 0.56
C GLU A 542 -47.05 12.55 -0.68
N LEU A 543 -46.10 12.87 -1.54
CA LEU A 543 -46.31 13.65 -2.77
C LEU A 543 -47.15 12.90 -3.80
N ALA A 544 -46.93 11.59 -3.98
CA ALA A 544 -47.63 10.79 -4.98
C ALA A 544 -49.17 10.94 -4.95
N PRO A 545 -49.87 10.73 -3.83
CA PRO A 545 -51.32 10.95 -3.76
C PRO A 545 -51.71 12.43 -3.88
N ARG A 546 -50.89 13.37 -3.40
CA ARG A 546 -51.15 14.82 -3.52
C ARG A 546 -51.14 15.28 -4.98
N VAL A 547 -50.23 14.76 -5.79
CA VAL A 547 -50.18 15.06 -7.23
C VAL A 547 -51.43 14.53 -7.94
N GLU A 548 -51.88 13.31 -7.63
CA GLU A 548 -53.12 12.76 -8.20
C GLU A 548 -54.36 13.57 -7.78
N GLU A 549 -54.47 13.91 -6.50
CA GLU A 549 -55.56 14.74 -5.99
C GLU A 549 -55.57 16.12 -6.64
N ALA A 550 -54.41 16.77 -6.77
CA ALA A 550 -54.28 18.08 -7.42
C ALA A 550 -54.62 18.02 -8.92
N THR A 551 -54.23 16.95 -9.61
CA THR A 551 -54.57 16.73 -11.03
C THR A 551 -56.08 16.62 -11.21
N ALA A 552 -56.74 15.79 -10.40
CA ALA A 552 -58.19 15.64 -10.43
C ALA A 552 -58.93 16.93 -10.03
N GLY A 553 -58.40 17.65 -9.04
CA GLY A 553 -58.89 18.94 -8.57
C GLY A 553 -58.83 20.03 -9.63
N ASP A 554 -57.70 20.19 -10.32
CA ASP A 554 -57.55 21.16 -11.42
C ASP A 554 -58.48 20.81 -12.59
N ALA A 555 -58.54 19.54 -12.98
CA ALA A 555 -59.46 19.09 -14.03
C ALA A 555 -60.93 19.42 -13.69
N ALA A 556 -61.36 19.17 -12.45
CA ALA A 556 -62.69 19.52 -11.98
C ALA A 556 -62.93 21.04 -11.94
N ALA A 557 -61.95 21.82 -11.48
CA ALA A 557 -62.01 23.27 -11.44
C ALA A 557 -62.12 23.89 -12.84
N VAL A 558 -61.34 23.39 -13.81
CA VAL A 558 -61.42 23.79 -15.22
C VAL A 558 -62.79 23.46 -15.80
N GLN A 559 -63.33 22.26 -15.57
CA GLN A 559 -64.68 21.90 -16.03
C GLN A 559 -65.76 22.81 -15.43
N LYS A 560 -65.63 23.15 -14.14
CA LYS A 560 -66.52 24.11 -13.48
C LYS A 560 -66.41 25.49 -14.12
N GLN A 561 -65.21 26.01 -14.36
CA GLN A 561 -65.01 27.30 -15.04
C GLN A 561 -65.60 27.30 -16.45
N ILE A 562 -65.41 26.23 -17.23
CA ILE A 562 -66.00 26.07 -18.56
C ILE A 562 -67.53 26.13 -18.51
N ALA A 563 -68.14 25.50 -17.49
CA ALA A 563 -69.59 25.52 -17.30
C ALA A 563 -70.13 26.89 -16.86
N GLU A 564 -69.39 27.61 -16.02
CA GLU A 564 -69.79 28.91 -15.47
C GLU A 564 -69.54 30.09 -16.42
N ARG A 565 -68.57 29.98 -17.34
CA ARG A 565 -68.22 31.02 -18.34
C ARG A 565 -69.46 31.45 -19.14
N GLN A 566 -69.78 32.74 -19.08
CA GLN A 566 -70.91 33.33 -19.80
C GLN A 566 -70.44 34.07 -21.05
N TRP A 567 -71.22 33.96 -22.12
CA TRP A 567 -70.99 34.77 -23.31
C TRP A 567 -71.30 36.25 -23.02
N PRO A 568 -70.37 37.17 -23.28
CA PRO A 568 -70.53 38.57 -22.86
C PRO A 568 -71.63 39.30 -23.64
N GLY A 569 -71.97 38.85 -24.84
CA GLY A 569 -72.91 39.53 -25.74
C GLY A 569 -72.35 40.83 -26.30
N ASP A 570 -73.15 41.50 -27.14
CA ASP A 570 -72.77 42.81 -27.67
C ASP A 570 -72.79 43.87 -26.58
N HIS A 571 -71.80 44.77 -26.60
CA HIS A 571 -71.74 45.90 -25.68
C HIS A 571 -73.00 46.77 -25.81
N LYS A 572 -73.80 46.85 -24.73
CA LYS A 572 -75.15 47.46 -24.73
C LYS A 572 -75.21 48.93 -25.13
N GLY A 573 -74.08 49.64 -25.07
CA GLY A 573 -73.96 51.05 -25.41
C GLY A 573 -72.91 51.32 -26.49
N PHE A 574 -72.73 50.40 -27.45
CA PHE A 574 -71.79 50.62 -28.54
C PHE A 574 -72.09 51.95 -29.26
N SER A 575 -71.13 52.88 -29.24
CA SER A 575 -71.26 54.24 -29.80
C SER A 575 -70.44 54.47 -31.06
N GLY A 576 -69.73 53.44 -31.52
CA GLY A 576 -68.91 53.51 -32.72
C GLY A 576 -69.73 53.49 -34.00
N PRO A 577 -69.14 53.91 -35.14
CA PRO A 577 -69.76 53.73 -36.44
C PRO A 577 -69.97 52.25 -36.79
N GLY A 578 -71.08 51.98 -37.50
CA GLY A 578 -71.58 50.64 -37.83
C GLY A 578 -72.56 50.09 -36.78
N THR A 579 -73.41 49.14 -37.16
CA THR A 579 -74.25 48.42 -36.17
C THR A 579 -73.53 47.16 -35.67
N PRO A 580 -73.76 46.73 -34.41
CA PRO A 580 -73.16 45.49 -33.91
C PRO A 580 -73.41 44.27 -34.80
N ALA A 581 -74.60 44.15 -35.39
CA ALA A 581 -74.92 43.06 -36.30
C ALA A 581 -74.04 43.04 -37.56
N GLU A 582 -73.85 44.20 -38.21
CA GLU A 582 -73.00 44.33 -39.41
C GLU A 582 -71.53 44.05 -39.10
N LEU A 583 -71.04 44.61 -37.99
CA LEU A 583 -69.66 44.46 -37.55
C LEU A 583 -69.35 43.02 -37.11
N ASN A 584 -70.26 42.37 -36.40
CA ASN A 584 -70.14 40.95 -36.04
C ASN A 584 -70.08 40.06 -37.29
N GLN A 585 -70.94 40.31 -38.29
CA GLN A 585 -70.91 39.56 -39.54
C GLN A 585 -69.59 39.77 -40.29
N ALA A 586 -69.12 41.01 -40.40
CA ALA A 586 -67.83 41.31 -41.04
C ALA A 586 -66.65 40.62 -40.32
N ALA A 587 -66.69 40.52 -38.99
CA ALA A 587 -65.69 39.81 -38.20
C ALA A 587 -65.71 38.30 -38.47
N LEU A 588 -66.90 37.70 -38.54
CA LEU A 588 -67.08 36.27 -38.89
C LEU A 588 -66.59 35.96 -40.30
N ASP A 589 -66.97 36.80 -41.28
CA ASP A 589 -66.59 36.62 -42.67
C ASP A 589 -65.08 36.75 -42.86
N TYR A 590 -64.47 37.75 -42.21
CA TYR A 590 -63.01 37.91 -42.23
C TYR A 590 -62.31 36.72 -41.54
N PHE A 591 -62.79 36.27 -40.39
CA PHE A 591 -62.21 35.12 -39.70
C PHE A 591 -62.26 33.87 -40.57
N ASN A 592 -63.44 33.53 -41.10
CA ASN A 592 -63.64 32.29 -41.87
C ASN A 592 -62.95 32.30 -43.25
N SER A 593 -62.69 33.48 -43.81
CA SER A 593 -62.00 33.60 -45.12
C SER A 593 -60.48 33.73 -45.00
N THR A 594 -60.00 34.35 -43.91
CA THR A 594 -58.62 34.86 -43.84
C THR A 594 -57.87 34.39 -42.59
N CYS A 595 -58.57 34.07 -41.50
CA CYS A 595 -57.94 33.55 -40.29
C CYS A 595 -57.72 32.03 -40.38
N LYS A 596 -57.45 31.40 -39.23
CA LYS A 596 -56.91 30.04 -39.11
C LYS A 596 -57.76 29.00 -39.86
N PRO A 597 -57.19 28.25 -40.82
CA PRO A 597 -57.97 27.37 -41.71
C PRO A 597 -58.63 26.16 -41.04
N THR A 598 -58.17 25.78 -39.85
CA THR A 598 -58.71 24.66 -39.04
C THR A 598 -59.74 25.10 -38.00
N GLU A 599 -60.03 26.40 -37.92
CA GLU A 599 -61.00 26.98 -36.98
C GLU A 599 -62.15 27.62 -37.79
N LYS A 600 -63.39 27.35 -37.40
CA LYS A 600 -64.59 27.94 -38.01
C LYS A 600 -65.28 28.85 -37.00
N ALA A 601 -65.34 30.14 -37.29
CA ALA A 601 -66.09 31.09 -36.49
C ALA A 601 -67.60 30.91 -36.67
N LEU A 602 -68.29 30.79 -35.53
CA LEU A 602 -69.71 30.50 -35.42
C LEU A 602 -70.51 31.72 -34.99
N LYS A 603 -69.96 32.50 -34.05
CA LYS A 603 -70.62 33.67 -33.47
C LYS A 603 -69.58 34.70 -33.07
N ALA A 604 -69.86 35.98 -33.28
CA ALA A 604 -69.06 37.10 -32.80
C ALA A 604 -69.95 38.05 -31.98
N CYS A 605 -69.35 38.76 -31.02
CA CYS A 605 -69.95 39.91 -30.37
C CYS A 605 -68.89 40.97 -30.04
N ILE A 606 -69.27 42.24 -30.13
CA ILE A 606 -68.38 43.36 -29.78
C ILE A 606 -68.39 43.53 -28.27
N VAL A 607 -67.21 43.57 -27.65
CA VAL A 607 -67.10 43.81 -26.19
C VAL A 607 -66.70 45.21 -25.81
N GLU A 608 -66.14 45.96 -26.74
CA GLU A 608 -65.71 47.34 -26.50
C GLU A 608 -66.86 48.34 -26.75
N PRO A 609 -66.87 49.48 -26.04
CA PRO A 609 -67.88 50.52 -26.24
C PRO A 609 -67.72 51.31 -27.55
N ASP A 610 -66.51 51.40 -28.11
CA ASP A 610 -66.20 52.08 -29.37
C ASP A 610 -64.90 51.50 -29.98
N TRP A 611 -64.62 51.85 -31.23
CA TRP A 611 -63.34 51.67 -31.89
C TRP A 611 -62.23 52.43 -31.15
N TYR A 612 -61.06 51.80 -31.02
CA TYR A 612 -59.88 52.42 -30.44
C TYR A 612 -58.74 52.52 -31.46
N CYS A 613 -57.88 53.52 -31.25
CA CYS A 613 -56.70 53.73 -32.10
C CYS A 613 -55.66 52.65 -31.76
N PHE A 614 -55.42 51.74 -32.71
CA PHE A 614 -54.44 50.67 -32.53
C PHE A 614 -53.02 51.16 -32.82
N LYS A 615 -52.87 51.96 -33.88
CA LYS A 615 -51.56 52.46 -34.33
C LYS A 615 -51.63 53.92 -34.77
N ARG A 616 -50.56 54.66 -34.47
CA ARG A 616 -50.31 56.03 -34.92
C ARG A 616 -49.02 56.09 -35.73
N ASN A 617 -48.94 57.01 -36.69
CA ASN A 617 -47.69 57.30 -37.40
C ASN A 617 -46.74 58.16 -36.54
N ILE A 618 -45.55 58.46 -37.09
CA ILE A 618 -44.53 59.29 -36.44
C ILE A 618 -45.00 60.73 -36.14
N PHE A 619 -46.08 61.19 -36.77
CA PHE A 619 -46.71 62.50 -36.54
C PHE A 619 -47.87 62.42 -35.54
N GLY A 620 -48.08 61.28 -34.89
CA GLY A 620 -49.15 61.06 -33.91
C GLY A 620 -50.55 60.91 -34.52
N GLN A 621 -50.70 60.84 -35.84
CA GLN A 621 -52.00 60.66 -36.49
C GLN A 621 -52.43 59.19 -36.43
N PRO A 622 -53.72 58.88 -36.14
CA PRO A 622 -54.23 57.52 -36.27
C PRO A 622 -54.07 57.00 -37.70
N ILE A 623 -53.47 55.83 -37.84
CA ILE A 623 -53.33 55.14 -39.13
C ILE A 623 -53.99 53.77 -39.14
N GLN A 624 -54.46 53.28 -37.99
CA GLN A 624 -55.16 52.01 -37.89
C GLN A 624 -56.11 52.03 -36.70
N TRP A 625 -57.34 51.59 -36.93
CA TRP A 625 -58.35 51.39 -35.90
C TRP A 625 -58.52 49.90 -35.62
N ALA A 626 -58.89 49.58 -34.38
CA ALA A 626 -59.24 48.24 -33.97
C ALA A 626 -60.54 48.22 -33.19
N LEU A 627 -61.19 47.06 -33.23
CA LEU A 627 -62.35 46.74 -32.41
C LEU A 627 -62.20 45.31 -31.90
N THR A 628 -62.40 45.10 -30.60
CA THR A 628 -62.24 43.79 -29.97
C THR A 628 -63.57 43.06 -29.90
N PHE A 629 -63.55 41.80 -30.33
CA PHE A 629 -64.68 40.89 -30.38
C PHE A 629 -64.38 39.66 -29.53
N TRP A 630 -65.42 39.08 -28.94
CA TRP A 630 -65.39 37.66 -28.62
C TRP A 630 -65.92 36.87 -29.79
N VAL A 631 -65.18 35.85 -30.22
CA VAL A 631 -65.52 34.98 -31.35
C VAL A 631 -65.57 33.54 -30.87
N ALA A 632 -66.75 32.93 -30.93
CA ALA A 632 -66.95 31.51 -30.68
C ALA A 632 -66.56 30.74 -31.94
N VAL A 633 -65.65 29.79 -31.80
CA VAL A 633 -65.11 28.99 -32.90
C VAL A 633 -65.26 27.50 -32.61
N ASP A 634 -65.60 26.75 -33.64
CA ASP A 634 -65.39 25.31 -33.69
C ASP A 634 -63.97 25.05 -34.21
N VAL A 635 -63.25 24.12 -33.58
CA VAL A 635 -61.90 23.73 -33.98
C VAL A 635 -61.93 22.24 -34.28
N GLU A 636 -61.59 21.89 -35.52
CA GLU A 636 -61.66 20.51 -35.99
C GLU A 636 -60.83 19.59 -35.08
N GLY A 637 -61.46 18.54 -34.55
CA GLY A 637 -60.83 17.56 -33.66
C GLY A 637 -60.63 18.00 -32.20
N GLU A 638 -60.89 19.26 -31.84
CA GLU A 638 -60.74 19.76 -30.46
C GLU A 638 -62.06 20.20 -29.80
N THR A 639 -63.01 20.74 -30.58
CA THR A 639 -64.35 21.09 -30.07
C THR A 639 -65.32 19.93 -30.21
N SER A 640 -66.41 19.97 -29.44
CA SER A 640 -67.48 18.95 -29.47
C SER A 640 -68.84 19.63 -29.62
N SER A 641 -69.92 18.84 -29.69
CA SER A 641 -71.28 19.39 -29.69
C SER A 641 -71.58 20.29 -28.48
N ASP A 642 -70.84 20.12 -27.38
CA ASP A 642 -71.12 20.76 -26.10
C ASP A 642 -70.12 21.87 -25.75
N ILE A 643 -68.98 21.95 -26.44
CA ILE A 643 -67.87 22.85 -26.12
C ILE A 643 -67.43 23.59 -27.38
N VAL A 644 -67.32 24.91 -27.26
CA VAL A 644 -66.67 25.78 -28.25
C VAL A 644 -65.46 26.46 -27.63
N TYR A 645 -64.54 26.94 -28.46
CA TYR A 645 -63.56 27.91 -27.99
C TYR A 645 -64.11 29.32 -28.18
N ALA A 646 -63.90 30.18 -27.19
CA ALA A 646 -64.15 31.60 -27.28
C ALA A 646 -62.79 32.32 -27.35
N TRP A 647 -62.56 33.04 -28.44
CA TRP A 647 -61.40 33.91 -28.61
C TRP A 647 -61.76 35.36 -28.33
N SER A 648 -60.91 36.07 -27.59
CA SER A 648 -60.89 37.54 -27.64
C SER A 648 -59.96 37.96 -28.78
N ILE A 649 -60.50 38.61 -29.81
CA ILE A 649 -59.78 38.99 -31.03
C ILE A 649 -60.01 40.47 -31.30
N SER A 650 -58.92 41.22 -31.46
CA SER A 650 -58.99 42.58 -32.00
C SER A 650 -58.87 42.50 -33.51
N PHE A 651 -59.92 42.87 -34.25
CA PHE A 651 -59.87 42.99 -35.70
C PHE A 651 -59.51 44.42 -36.09
N LEU A 652 -58.63 44.57 -37.08
CA LEU A 652 -58.00 45.83 -37.42
C LEU A 652 -58.33 46.24 -38.85
N THR A 653 -58.48 47.55 -39.06
CA THR A 653 -58.59 48.16 -40.39
C THR A 653 -57.27 48.07 -41.15
N GLU A 654 -57.26 48.52 -42.40
CA GLU A 654 -56.02 48.79 -43.14
C GLU A 654 -55.15 49.81 -42.40
N GLU A 655 -53.83 49.71 -42.56
CA GLU A 655 -52.88 50.69 -42.03
C GLU A 655 -52.69 51.83 -43.06
N ASN A 656 -53.45 52.91 -42.91
CA ASN A 656 -53.34 54.09 -43.78
C ASN A 656 -53.82 55.39 -43.08
N VAL A 657 -53.28 56.54 -43.48
CA VAL A 657 -53.73 57.85 -42.99
C VAL A 657 -55.16 58.10 -43.48
N GLY A 658 -56.06 58.48 -42.55
CA GLY A 658 -57.45 58.77 -42.88
C GLY A 658 -58.34 57.53 -43.05
N VAL A 659 -57.86 56.34 -42.69
CA VAL A 659 -58.68 55.12 -42.72
C VAL A 659 -59.92 55.26 -41.84
N GLU A 660 -61.06 54.85 -42.37
CA GLU A 660 -62.35 54.91 -41.67
C GLU A 660 -62.42 53.85 -40.56
N LYS A 661 -63.21 54.13 -39.51
CA LYS A 661 -63.56 53.17 -38.45
C LYS A 661 -64.63 52.18 -38.96
N ALA A 662 -64.31 51.40 -39.98
CA ALA A 662 -65.25 50.49 -40.63
C ALA A 662 -64.52 49.27 -41.24
N PRO A 663 -65.21 48.12 -41.42
CA PRO A 663 -64.71 47.03 -42.26
C PRO A 663 -64.54 47.49 -43.73
N PRO A 664 -63.73 46.79 -44.55
CA PRO A 664 -63.20 45.44 -44.32
C PRO A 664 -62.01 45.40 -43.36
N PHE A 665 -62.01 44.39 -42.49
CA PHE A 665 -60.84 44.08 -41.66
C PHE A 665 -59.69 43.56 -42.54
N LYS A 666 -58.46 43.88 -42.14
CA LYS A 666 -57.23 43.50 -42.84
C LYS A 666 -56.25 42.69 -41.99
N LEU A 667 -56.37 42.78 -40.66
CA LEU A 667 -55.55 42.05 -39.70
C LEU A 667 -56.40 41.63 -38.49
N ALA A 668 -55.91 40.63 -37.76
CA ALA A 668 -56.49 40.18 -36.49
C ALA A 668 -55.37 39.92 -35.47
N ALA A 669 -55.56 40.42 -34.25
CA ALA A 669 -54.70 40.14 -33.10
C ALA A 669 -55.46 39.27 -32.09
N PHE A 670 -54.94 38.06 -31.85
CA PHE A 670 -55.55 37.07 -30.96
C PHE A 670 -55.05 37.29 -29.53
N ASN A 671 -55.94 37.59 -28.60
CA ASN A 671 -55.60 37.97 -27.23
C ASN A 671 -55.70 36.78 -26.26
N ILE A 672 -56.90 36.19 -26.13
CA ILE A 672 -57.20 35.14 -25.15
C ILE A 672 -57.98 34.02 -25.84
N LYS A 673 -57.62 32.75 -25.57
CA LYS A 673 -58.40 31.56 -25.94
C LYS A 673 -58.93 30.90 -24.68
N GLN A 674 -60.22 30.59 -24.62
CA GLN A 674 -60.78 29.80 -23.53
C GLN A 674 -61.89 28.87 -24.01
N LYS A 675 -62.07 27.73 -23.34
CA LYS A 675 -63.20 26.82 -23.60
C LYS A 675 -64.47 27.35 -22.94
N MET A 676 -65.61 27.17 -23.58
CA MET A 676 -66.93 27.55 -23.05
C MET A 676 -67.96 26.50 -23.46
N LYS A 677 -69.01 26.30 -22.64
CA LYS A 677 -70.17 25.52 -23.07
C LYS A 677 -70.83 26.17 -24.28
N ARG A 678 -71.08 25.39 -25.33
CA ARG A 678 -71.78 25.86 -26.54
C ARG A 678 -73.14 26.49 -26.20
N ALA A 679 -73.87 25.86 -25.27
CA ALA A 679 -75.15 26.35 -24.76
C ALA A 679 -75.08 27.73 -24.07
N ASN A 680 -73.90 28.16 -23.63
CA ASN A 680 -73.71 29.49 -23.03
C ASN A 680 -73.52 30.58 -24.10
N VAL A 681 -73.39 30.22 -25.38
CA VAL A 681 -73.32 31.15 -26.50
C VAL A 681 -74.70 31.23 -27.17
N PRO A 682 -75.43 32.35 -27.03
CA PRO A 682 -76.79 32.44 -27.55
C PRO A 682 -76.87 32.23 -29.06
N GLY A 683 -77.72 31.28 -29.47
CA GLY A 683 -78.01 30.98 -30.87
C GLY A 683 -77.08 29.97 -31.54
N LEU A 684 -76.28 29.22 -30.77
CA LEU A 684 -75.42 28.12 -31.25
C LEU A 684 -75.86 26.73 -30.79
#